data_AF-A0A8H7ZUN0-F1
#
_entry.id   AF-A0A8H7ZUN0-F1
#
_cell.length_a   1.000
_cell.length_b   1.000
_cell.length_c   1.000
_cell.angle_alpha   90.00
_cell.angle_beta   90.00
_cell.angle_gamma   90.00
#
_symmetry.space_group_name_H-M   'P 1'
#
loop_
_entity.id
_entity.type
_entity.pdbx_description
1 polymer ?
#
loop_
_entity_poly.entity_id
_entity_poly.type
_entity_poly.pdbx_seq_one_letter_code
_entity_poly.pdbx_strand_id
1 'polypeptide(L)'
;MIRNQLESETFPPKAEGGGSRRQWMSLTPTEQNSRIASRLAEYSRKVYKKTYETRVVEREEIVCQRENPFYVDTVRSFRDRRYEYKGLHKTWKKKADEAAETGDAAQLDEAKKMIVLYDSLQLAHKCILNSFYGYVMRKGSRWYSMEMAGIVCLTGARIIQMAREVIDRLGRPLELDTDGIWCILPRSFPENFAFALANGKKFPVSYPCTVLNYLVHARFTNHQYATLKDPDTCEYEVRSENSIFFEVDGPYRAMILPSSKEEDKMLKKRYAVFNEDGSLAELKGFEVKRRGELKLIKIFQSHIFQVFLEGETLEECYAAVARIANEYLDILYSRGSTQRDDELIELISENRSMSRALDEYDGQKSSSISTAKRLAEFLGDQMVKDKGLSCKFIISQKPLGAPVTERAIPVAIFSAEPAKKKHFLRKWLKDNSQTDFNIRTLLDWKYYIERFASVVQKIITIPAAMQKVANPVPRVSHPDWLHRRLMAKEDKFKQNRITDMFGRLPPGERACVDLAPVGSAGPKQLVDIEDFGHSANGAAGGVKKIVFSKKRKAKGKENEALADDIDEAEAEADGRPMPDKQKDYQGWLRYQKLKKRRRQLSGDGPTAAEPAAFAGGVSGYFRRQAEDLVSRTWEVLQIDETDTPGDFRMWIVIDRKLRPVRLTVPRIFYVNLREEQPPEYVDDSVFVLKVVRQLPRGHAVRHLYECQMPEAIYLDNVKTLSGFFRHRDVAGVYETQVPLIVRALLDLGCVCKVANQTAGPLRKNLEKGFSISDLKSDRQMANSYLDGGRSIRYLYLYHTNSEDRHLFAVFSTATRRATVVVVDRGRNAEQMPNLGAMYANRQGESPGLTSQLDPGAELAFEYPENIEFTVHHVARENEGARLVDRALSDYQSEHHRPTLLVVHSQRSVRGLIRSMRHVGEFPRICMPSRKRDNSFPALDWQRHAARRMISHFLNLA
;
A
#
# COMPACT_ATOMS: atom_id res chain seq x y z
N MET A 1 1.54 -21.08 -47.31
CA MET A 1 0.75 -19.82 -47.29
C MET A 1 1.12 -18.90 -46.12
N ILE A 2 0.74 -19.19 -44.87
CA ILE A 2 1.04 -18.32 -43.69
C ILE A 2 2.55 -18.07 -43.54
N ARG A 3 3.37 -19.10 -43.72
CA ARG A 3 4.84 -18.99 -43.67
C ARG A 3 5.37 -18.06 -44.76
N ASN A 4 4.94 -18.25 -46.02
CA ASN A 4 5.37 -17.42 -47.15
C ASN A 4 5.00 -15.94 -46.95
N GLN A 5 3.85 -15.66 -46.30
CA GLN A 5 3.48 -14.30 -45.93
C GLN A 5 4.48 -13.71 -44.93
N LEU A 6 4.81 -14.45 -43.86
CA LEU A 6 5.78 -14.01 -42.85
C LEU A 6 7.22 -13.88 -43.41
N GLU A 7 7.58 -14.67 -44.42
CA GLU A 7 8.87 -14.58 -45.13
C GLU A 7 9.02 -13.26 -45.90
N SER A 8 7.91 -12.67 -46.36
CA SER A 8 7.89 -11.35 -47.03
C SER A 8 7.88 -10.15 -46.06
N GLU A 9 7.70 -10.39 -44.77
CA GLU A 9 7.61 -9.35 -43.75
C GLU A 9 8.99 -9.01 -43.14
N THR A 10 9.10 -7.81 -42.56
CA THR A 10 10.31 -7.35 -41.84
C THR A 10 10.03 -7.10 -40.36
N PHE A 11 10.95 -7.52 -39.50
CA PHE A 11 10.78 -7.62 -38.06
C PHE A 11 11.65 -6.61 -37.30
N PRO A 12 11.28 -6.25 -36.06
CA PRO A 12 12.09 -5.32 -35.27
C PRO A 12 13.48 -5.89 -34.90
N PRO A 13 14.46 -5.00 -34.67
CA PRO A 13 15.80 -5.35 -34.17
C PRO A 13 15.72 -6.03 -32.80
N LYS A 14 16.74 -6.82 -32.44
CA LYS A 14 16.77 -7.61 -31.20
C LYS A 14 17.04 -6.78 -29.94
N ALA A 15 17.77 -5.66 -30.07
CA ALA A 15 18.10 -4.75 -28.99
C ALA A 15 17.37 -3.41 -29.20
N GLU A 16 16.89 -2.81 -28.11
CA GLU A 16 16.36 -1.45 -28.11
C GLU A 16 17.47 -0.48 -28.56
N GLY A 17 17.27 0.18 -29.70
CA GLY A 17 18.27 1.08 -30.32
C GLY A 17 19.09 0.50 -31.48
N GLY A 18 18.89 -0.77 -31.86
CA GLY A 18 19.47 -1.34 -33.08
C GLY A 18 18.81 -0.76 -34.34
N GLY A 19 19.59 -0.36 -35.35
CA GLY A 19 19.06 0.41 -36.49
C GLY A 19 18.34 -0.39 -37.59
N SER A 20 18.65 -1.68 -37.79
CA SER A 20 18.15 -2.44 -38.95
C SER A 20 17.01 -3.40 -38.59
N ARG A 21 15.95 -3.38 -39.41
CA ARG A 21 14.87 -4.39 -39.36
C ARG A 21 15.43 -5.73 -39.80
N ARG A 22 15.05 -6.78 -39.08
CA ARG A 22 15.46 -8.18 -39.30
C ARG A 22 14.58 -8.83 -40.37
N GLN A 23 15.17 -9.61 -41.27
CA GLN A 23 14.42 -10.47 -42.19
C GLN A 23 14.04 -11.79 -41.51
N TRP A 24 13.04 -12.49 -42.04
CA TRP A 24 12.56 -13.77 -41.50
C TRP A 24 13.67 -14.79 -41.20
N MET A 25 14.63 -14.95 -42.13
CA MET A 25 15.75 -15.89 -41.98
C MET A 25 16.71 -15.53 -40.84
N SER A 26 16.74 -14.28 -40.41
CA SER A 26 17.59 -13.80 -39.30
C SER A 26 16.94 -13.97 -37.92
N LEU A 27 15.68 -14.43 -37.88
CA LEU A 27 14.99 -14.76 -36.65
C LEU A 27 15.40 -16.13 -36.14
N THR A 28 15.42 -16.30 -34.82
CA THR A 28 15.62 -17.62 -34.22
C THR A 28 14.42 -18.55 -34.49
N PRO A 29 14.58 -19.88 -34.52
CA PRO A 29 13.47 -20.81 -34.70
C PRO A 29 12.32 -20.60 -33.69
N THR A 30 12.66 -20.22 -32.46
CA THR A 30 11.68 -19.90 -31.41
C THR A 30 10.86 -18.64 -31.73
N GLU A 31 11.50 -17.57 -32.22
CA GLU A 31 10.81 -16.35 -32.66
C GLU A 31 9.92 -16.64 -33.88
N GLN A 32 10.42 -17.39 -34.86
CA GLN A 32 9.66 -17.81 -36.03
C GLN A 32 8.40 -18.60 -35.64
N ASN A 33 8.55 -19.61 -34.78
CA ASN A 33 7.43 -20.43 -34.31
C ASN A 33 6.38 -19.60 -33.55
N SER A 34 6.81 -18.65 -32.72
CA SER A 34 5.90 -17.74 -32.01
C SER A 34 5.07 -16.88 -32.98
N ARG A 35 5.72 -16.33 -34.02
CA ARG A 35 5.04 -15.52 -35.06
C ARG A 35 4.08 -16.36 -35.89
N ILE A 36 4.49 -17.56 -36.30
CA ILE A 36 3.61 -18.52 -36.99
C ILE A 36 2.40 -18.85 -36.13
N ALA A 37 2.60 -19.20 -34.85
CA ALA A 37 1.51 -19.54 -33.95
C ALA A 37 0.52 -18.39 -33.78
N SER A 38 1.01 -17.15 -33.62
CA SER A 38 0.15 -15.95 -33.55
C SER A 38 -0.68 -15.76 -34.81
N ARG A 39 -0.05 -15.87 -35.99
CA ARG A 39 -0.73 -15.65 -37.28
C ARG A 39 -1.70 -16.78 -37.60
N LEU A 40 -1.34 -18.02 -37.25
CA LEU A 40 -2.21 -19.19 -37.37
C LEU A 40 -3.42 -19.08 -36.44
N ALA A 41 -3.26 -18.54 -35.22
CA ALA A 41 -4.38 -18.30 -34.31
C ALA A 41 -5.37 -17.26 -34.87
N GLU A 42 -4.86 -16.18 -35.49
CA GLU A 42 -5.70 -15.20 -36.20
C GLU A 42 -6.41 -15.81 -37.40
N TYR A 43 -5.67 -16.55 -38.24
CA TYR A 43 -6.22 -17.24 -39.39
C TYR A 43 -7.32 -18.23 -38.98
N SER A 44 -7.07 -19.03 -37.95
CA SER A 44 -8.03 -20.02 -37.46
C SER A 44 -9.29 -19.35 -36.89
N ARG A 45 -9.14 -18.22 -36.20
CA ARG A 45 -10.28 -17.42 -35.73
C ARG A 45 -11.11 -16.85 -36.88
N LYS A 46 -10.47 -16.41 -37.97
CA LYS A 46 -11.16 -15.85 -39.14
C LYS A 46 -11.84 -16.92 -39.98
N VAL A 47 -11.14 -18.01 -40.30
CA VAL A 47 -11.58 -19.03 -41.25
C VAL A 47 -12.40 -20.12 -40.55
N TYR A 48 -11.87 -20.71 -39.48
CA TYR A 48 -12.51 -21.82 -38.77
C TYR A 48 -13.42 -21.39 -37.62
N LYS A 49 -13.45 -20.08 -37.28
CA LYS A 49 -14.18 -19.51 -36.13
C LYS A 49 -13.83 -20.16 -34.78
N LYS A 50 -12.71 -20.88 -34.72
CA LYS A 50 -12.19 -21.60 -33.55
C LYS A 50 -10.67 -21.51 -33.55
N THR A 51 -10.07 -21.41 -32.36
CA THR A 51 -8.59 -21.34 -32.22
C THR A 51 -7.99 -22.69 -31.86
N TYR A 52 -8.74 -23.56 -31.19
CA TYR A 52 -8.29 -24.86 -30.75
C TYR A 52 -9.35 -25.91 -31.07
N GLU A 53 -8.89 -27.10 -31.43
CA GLU A 53 -9.69 -28.32 -31.53
C GLU A 53 -9.05 -29.35 -30.59
N THR A 54 -9.83 -29.90 -29.66
CA THR A 54 -9.36 -30.85 -28.67
C THR A 54 -9.84 -32.24 -29.05
N ARG A 55 -8.90 -33.15 -29.32
CA ARG A 55 -9.17 -34.56 -29.59
C ARG A 55 -8.46 -35.42 -28.54
N VAL A 56 -9.19 -36.36 -27.95
CA VAL A 56 -8.65 -37.35 -27.02
C VAL A 56 -8.43 -38.65 -27.78
N VAL A 57 -7.23 -39.22 -27.69
CA VAL A 57 -6.86 -40.51 -28.31
C VAL A 57 -6.19 -41.35 -27.25
N GLU A 58 -6.70 -42.56 -27.02
CA GLU A 58 -6.06 -43.52 -26.13
C GLU A 58 -4.80 -44.09 -26.80
N ARG A 59 -3.74 -44.21 -26.02
CA ARG A 59 -2.45 -44.77 -26.44
C ARG A 59 -1.98 -45.79 -25.43
N GLU A 60 -1.15 -46.72 -25.89
CA GLU A 60 -0.56 -47.78 -25.08
C GLU A 60 0.95 -47.59 -25.02
N GLU A 61 1.55 -47.94 -23.89
CA GLU A 61 2.97 -47.79 -23.61
C GLU A 61 3.45 -48.96 -22.77
N ILE A 62 4.71 -49.37 -22.97
CA ILE A 62 5.28 -50.57 -22.33
C ILE A 62 6.20 -50.13 -21.18
N VAL A 63 5.86 -50.54 -19.96
CA VAL A 63 6.68 -50.26 -18.76
C VAL A 63 7.51 -51.49 -18.40
N CYS A 64 8.79 -51.50 -18.78
CA CYS A 64 9.72 -52.57 -18.43
C CYS A 64 9.88 -52.70 -16.91
N GLN A 65 9.54 -53.87 -16.35
CA GLN A 65 9.63 -54.14 -14.90
C GLN A 65 11.04 -54.50 -14.42
N ARG A 66 12.01 -54.66 -15.34
CA ARG A 66 13.41 -55.02 -15.04
C ARG A 66 14.39 -53.86 -15.23
N GLU A 67 13.88 -52.66 -15.47
CA GLU A 67 14.69 -51.44 -15.53
C GLU A 67 15.26 -51.11 -14.14
N ASN A 68 16.36 -50.33 -14.09
CA ASN A 68 16.94 -49.88 -12.83
C ASN A 68 15.90 -49.09 -11.99
N PRO A 69 15.55 -49.57 -10.78
CA PRO A 69 14.45 -49.01 -10.00
C PRO A 69 14.80 -47.74 -9.22
N PHE A 70 15.97 -47.11 -9.44
CA PHE A 70 16.40 -45.94 -8.64
C PHE A 70 15.35 -44.83 -8.54
N TYR A 71 14.58 -44.58 -9.61
CA TYR A 71 13.52 -43.56 -9.60
C TYR A 71 12.37 -43.95 -8.66
N VAL A 72 11.82 -45.17 -8.81
CA VAL A 72 10.71 -45.65 -7.98
C VAL A 72 11.15 -45.83 -6.53
N ASP A 73 12.37 -46.28 -6.29
CA ASP A 73 12.94 -46.44 -4.94
C ASP A 73 13.16 -45.08 -4.27
N THR A 74 13.55 -44.05 -5.02
CA THR A 74 13.62 -42.68 -4.51
C THR A 74 12.23 -42.19 -4.08
N VAL A 75 11.21 -42.37 -4.92
CA VAL A 75 9.83 -42.00 -4.59
C VAL A 75 9.32 -42.77 -3.37
N ARG A 76 9.60 -44.07 -3.31
CA ARG A 76 9.25 -44.95 -2.18
C ARG A 76 9.92 -44.50 -0.89
N SER A 77 11.22 -44.21 -0.93
CA SER A 77 11.97 -43.69 0.22
C SER A 77 11.38 -42.37 0.75
N PHE A 78 11.02 -41.43 -0.13
CA PHE A 78 10.37 -40.18 0.27
C PHE A 78 8.95 -40.39 0.83
N ARG A 79 8.19 -41.33 0.27
CA ARG A 79 6.87 -41.72 0.79
C ARG A 79 6.98 -42.32 2.19
N ASP A 80 7.88 -43.26 2.38
CA ASP A 80 8.03 -43.99 3.64
C ASP A 80 8.55 -43.06 4.74
N ARG A 81 9.51 -42.18 4.42
CA ARG A 81 9.96 -41.11 5.32
C ARG A 81 8.83 -40.15 5.71
N ARG A 82 7.93 -39.82 4.78
CA ARG A 82 6.73 -39.02 5.10
C ARG A 82 5.82 -39.78 6.08
N TYR A 83 5.66 -41.09 5.93
CA TYR A 83 4.86 -41.91 6.83
C TYR A 83 5.45 -41.98 8.23
N GLU A 84 6.78 -42.05 8.37
CA GLU A 84 7.45 -41.91 9.66
C GLU A 84 7.09 -40.59 10.34
N TYR A 85 7.19 -39.46 9.63
CA TYR A 85 6.79 -38.15 10.19
C TYR A 85 5.30 -38.03 10.48
N LYS A 86 4.42 -38.59 9.63
CA LYS A 86 2.96 -38.66 9.89
C LYS A 86 2.67 -39.48 11.15
N GLY A 87 3.38 -40.58 11.35
CA GLY A 87 3.31 -41.43 12.54
C GLY A 87 3.78 -40.69 13.79
N LEU A 88 4.94 -40.05 13.74
CA LEU A 88 5.47 -39.25 14.85
C LEU A 88 4.53 -38.08 15.21
N HIS A 89 3.99 -37.37 14.22
CA HIS A 89 2.98 -36.33 14.45
C HIS A 89 1.76 -36.87 15.21
N LYS A 90 1.24 -38.06 14.84
CA LYS A 90 0.13 -38.71 15.55
C LYS A 90 0.50 -39.10 16.99
N THR A 91 1.72 -39.62 17.20
CA THR A 91 2.22 -39.98 18.53
C THR A 91 2.38 -38.75 19.42
N TRP A 92 2.91 -37.65 18.89
CA TRP A 92 3.08 -36.41 19.65
C TRP A 92 1.76 -35.68 19.94
N LYS A 93 0.75 -35.82 19.07
CA LYS A 93 -0.63 -35.39 19.39
C LYS A 93 -1.17 -36.13 20.61
N LYS A 94 -1.07 -37.46 20.64
CA LYS A 94 -1.49 -38.25 21.81
C LYS A 94 -0.75 -37.85 23.09
N LYS A 95 0.56 -37.65 23.01
CA LYS A 95 1.35 -37.16 24.16
C LYS A 95 0.91 -35.77 24.62
N ALA A 96 0.50 -34.89 23.71
CA ALA A 96 -0.02 -33.58 24.07
C ALA A 96 -1.38 -33.69 24.77
N ASP A 97 -2.24 -34.60 24.31
CA ASP A 97 -3.53 -34.88 24.95
C ASP A 97 -3.32 -35.45 26.38
N GLU A 98 -2.41 -36.43 26.53
CA GLU A 98 -2.01 -36.99 27.83
C GLU A 98 -1.36 -35.94 28.77
N ALA A 99 -0.52 -35.05 28.22
CA ALA A 99 0.09 -33.96 28.98
C ALA A 99 -0.94 -32.88 29.40
N ALA A 100 -1.97 -32.65 28.58
CA ALA A 100 -3.07 -31.76 28.92
C ALA A 100 -3.93 -32.32 30.05
N GLU A 101 -4.15 -33.63 30.10
CA GLU A 101 -4.85 -34.31 31.20
C GLU A 101 -4.08 -34.31 32.51
N THR A 102 -2.75 -34.44 32.44
CA THR A 102 -1.86 -34.44 33.63
C THR A 102 -1.50 -33.04 34.14
N GLY A 103 -1.72 -31.99 33.34
CA GLY A 103 -1.50 -30.59 33.74
C GLY A 103 -0.04 -30.12 33.74
N ASP A 104 0.88 -30.87 33.12
CA ASP A 104 2.30 -30.48 33.02
C ASP A 104 2.52 -29.48 31.88
N ALA A 105 2.66 -28.20 32.23
CA ALA A 105 2.85 -27.12 31.28
C ALA A 105 4.15 -27.22 30.45
N ALA A 106 5.21 -27.84 31.00
CA ALA A 106 6.49 -27.95 30.29
C ALA A 106 6.42 -29.02 29.20
N GLN A 107 5.85 -30.19 29.52
CA GLN A 107 5.63 -31.26 28.55
C GLN A 107 4.59 -30.86 27.49
N LEU A 108 3.58 -30.08 27.85
CA LEU A 108 2.61 -29.57 26.90
C LEU A 108 3.24 -28.61 25.86
N ASP A 109 4.14 -27.72 26.30
CA ASP A 109 4.83 -26.81 25.38
C ASP A 109 5.81 -27.56 24.46
N GLU A 110 6.55 -28.54 24.99
CA GLU A 110 7.40 -29.42 24.18
C GLU A 110 6.57 -30.21 23.16
N ALA A 111 5.47 -30.84 23.58
CA ALA A 111 4.62 -31.61 22.69
C ALA A 111 4.01 -30.73 21.59
N LYS A 112 3.57 -29.50 21.90
CA LYS A 112 3.09 -28.53 20.90
C LYS A 112 4.17 -28.16 19.87
N LYS A 113 5.41 -27.92 20.31
CA LYS A 113 6.54 -27.65 19.40
C LYS A 113 6.81 -28.84 18.48
N MET A 114 6.81 -30.06 19.03
CA MET A 114 7.04 -31.27 18.24
C MET A 114 5.90 -31.56 17.25
N ILE A 115 4.64 -31.28 17.62
CA ILE A 115 3.50 -31.37 16.70
C ILE A 115 3.71 -30.45 15.50
N VAL A 116 4.03 -29.16 15.75
CA VAL A 116 4.25 -28.19 14.66
C VAL A 116 5.44 -28.60 13.78
N LEU A 117 6.52 -29.11 14.38
CA LEU A 117 7.69 -29.58 13.65
C LEU A 117 7.34 -30.75 12.72
N TYR A 118 6.74 -31.82 13.24
CA TYR A 118 6.44 -33.00 12.44
C TYR A 118 5.32 -32.76 11.44
N ASP A 119 4.36 -31.90 11.74
CA ASP A 119 3.37 -31.48 10.74
C ASP A 119 4.04 -30.71 9.59
N SER A 120 4.97 -29.80 9.90
CA SER A 120 5.74 -29.09 8.89
C SER A 120 6.59 -30.04 8.03
N LEU A 121 7.27 -31.01 8.65
CA LEU A 121 8.11 -31.99 7.94
C LEU A 121 7.28 -32.92 7.04
N GLN A 122 6.14 -33.44 7.52
CA GLN A 122 5.30 -34.31 6.69
C GLN A 122 4.67 -33.53 5.52
N LEU A 123 4.27 -32.27 5.74
CA LEU A 123 3.75 -31.40 4.67
C LEU A 123 4.82 -31.06 3.65
N ALA A 124 6.05 -30.78 4.07
CA ALA A 124 7.18 -30.55 3.18
C ALA A 124 7.43 -31.78 2.28
N HIS A 125 7.46 -32.99 2.87
CA HIS A 125 7.62 -34.22 2.11
C HIS A 125 6.41 -34.51 1.21
N LYS A 126 5.19 -34.15 1.62
CA LYS A 126 3.99 -34.23 0.77
C LYS A 126 4.15 -33.37 -0.49
N CYS A 127 4.64 -32.15 -0.34
CA CYS A 127 4.88 -31.25 -1.48
C CYS A 127 5.92 -31.81 -2.44
N ILE A 128 7.02 -32.38 -1.93
CA ILE A 128 8.05 -33.03 -2.75
C ILE A 128 7.48 -34.28 -3.43
N LEU A 129 6.71 -35.09 -2.72
CA LEU A 129 6.10 -36.32 -3.25
C LEU A 129 5.19 -36.00 -4.44
N ASN A 130 4.30 -35.00 -4.28
CA ASN A 130 3.44 -34.52 -5.35
C ASN A 130 4.24 -33.88 -6.50
N SER A 131 5.42 -33.33 -6.21
CA SER A 131 6.31 -32.74 -7.22
C SER A 131 7.01 -33.78 -8.08
N PHE A 132 7.23 -35.03 -7.63
CA PHE A 132 7.80 -36.08 -8.50
C PHE A 132 6.93 -36.33 -9.73
N TYR A 133 5.61 -36.43 -9.54
CA TYR A 133 4.65 -36.52 -10.65
C TYR A 133 4.69 -35.27 -11.55
N GLY A 134 4.75 -34.06 -10.96
CA GLY A 134 4.86 -32.82 -11.76
C GLY A 134 6.20 -32.68 -12.50
N TYR A 135 7.27 -33.24 -11.94
CA TYR A 135 8.63 -33.14 -12.45
C TYR A 135 8.81 -33.87 -13.78
N VAL A 136 8.15 -35.01 -13.97
CA VAL A 136 8.28 -35.78 -15.22
C VAL A 136 7.64 -35.10 -16.43
N MET A 137 6.77 -34.11 -16.20
CA MET A 137 6.19 -33.24 -17.23
C MET A 137 6.81 -31.84 -17.25
N ARG A 138 7.81 -31.56 -16.39
CA ARG A 138 8.46 -30.25 -16.34
C ARG A 138 9.38 -30.08 -17.55
N LYS A 139 9.20 -28.98 -18.29
CA LYS A 139 10.09 -28.62 -19.40
C LYS A 139 11.55 -28.54 -18.94
N GLY A 140 12.44 -29.21 -19.67
CA GLY A 140 13.87 -29.30 -19.34
C GLY A 140 14.19 -30.22 -18.15
N SER A 141 13.27 -31.10 -17.76
CA SER A 141 13.56 -32.19 -16.82
C SER A 141 14.55 -33.18 -17.43
N ARG A 142 15.44 -33.75 -16.60
CA ARG A 142 16.38 -34.81 -17.03
C ARG A 142 15.65 -36.12 -17.32
N TRP A 143 14.57 -36.39 -16.58
CA TRP A 143 13.72 -37.57 -16.74
C TRP A 143 12.33 -37.09 -17.13
N TYR A 144 12.21 -36.58 -18.35
CA TYR A 144 10.95 -36.13 -18.93
C TYR A 144 10.24 -37.30 -19.60
N SER A 145 8.99 -37.57 -19.22
CA SER A 145 8.11 -38.53 -19.89
C SER A 145 6.66 -38.07 -19.78
N MET A 146 6.03 -37.84 -20.93
CA MET A 146 4.61 -37.51 -21.00
C MET A 146 3.75 -38.74 -20.79
N GLU A 147 4.24 -39.87 -21.28
CA GLU A 147 3.68 -41.21 -21.23
C GLU A 147 3.47 -41.62 -19.77
N MET A 148 4.52 -41.54 -18.95
CA MET A 148 4.44 -41.91 -17.53
C MET A 148 3.41 -41.04 -16.78
N ALA A 149 3.40 -39.73 -17.01
CA ALA A 149 2.42 -38.84 -16.39
C ALA A 149 0.98 -39.16 -16.85
N GLY A 150 0.81 -39.49 -18.13
CA GLY A 150 -0.47 -39.91 -18.71
C GLY A 150 -1.00 -41.21 -18.08
N ILE A 151 -0.15 -42.23 -17.96
CA ILE A 151 -0.49 -43.53 -17.34
C ILE A 151 -0.94 -43.33 -15.90
N VAL A 152 -0.18 -42.56 -15.10
CA VAL A 152 -0.51 -42.29 -13.69
C VAL A 152 -1.88 -41.60 -13.57
N CYS A 153 -2.14 -40.57 -14.39
CA CYS A 153 -3.43 -39.87 -14.38
C CYS A 153 -4.60 -40.75 -14.80
N LEU A 154 -4.45 -41.51 -15.88
CA LEU A 154 -5.52 -42.37 -16.38
C LEU A 154 -5.82 -43.49 -15.40
N THR A 155 -4.80 -44.09 -14.80
CA THR A 155 -4.96 -45.14 -13.78
C THR A 155 -5.64 -44.59 -12.53
N GLY A 156 -5.22 -43.42 -12.03
CA GLY A 156 -5.88 -42.75 -10.92
C GLY A 156 -7.35 -42.40 -11.22
N ALA A 157 -7.63 -41.91 -12.44
CA ALA A 157 -8.99 -41.64 -12.88
C ALA A 157 -9.87 -42.90 -12.92
N ARG A 158 -9.33 -44.04 -13.39
CA ARG A 158 -10.05 -45.33 -13.39
C ARG A 158 -10.31 -45.84 -11.97
N ILE A 159 -9.35 -45.69 -11.06
CA ILE A 159 -9.50 -46.08 -9.64
C ILE A 159 -10.62 -45.26 -8.98
N ILE A 160 -10.62 -43.93 -9.15
CA ILE A 160 -11.61 -43.07 -8.51
C ILE A 160 -13.00 -43.20 -9.16
N GLN A 161 -13.08 -43.47 -10.47
CA GLN A 161 -14.34 -43.80 -11.14
C GLN A 161 -14.95 -45.09 -10.60
N MET A 162 -14.13 -46.13 -10.44
CA MET A 162 -14.57 -47.39 -9.83
C MET A 162 -15.08 -47.17 -8.40
N ALA A 163 -14.34 -46.43 -7.58
CA ALA A 163 -14.76 -46.12 -6.21
C ALA A 163 -16.07 -45.32 -6.20
N ARG A 164 -16.23 -44.34 -7.10
CA ARG A 164 -17.47 -43.58 -7.26
C ARG A 164 -18.65 -44.46 -7.65
N GLU A 165 -18.49 -45.36 -8.62
CA GLU A 165 -19.56 -46.26 -9.06
C GLU A 165 -20.07 -47.15 -7.92
N VAL A 166 -19.17 -47.58 -7.02
CA VAL A 166 -19.53 -48.32 -5.81
C VAL A 166 -20.30 -47.42 -4.84
N ILE A 167 -19.79 -46.21 -4.56
CA ILE A 167 -20.44 -45.26 -3.65
C ILE A 167 -21.80 -44.80 -4.17
N ASP A 168 -21.96 -44.57 -5.48
CA ASP A 168 -23.24 -44.21 -6.13
C ASP A 168 -24.33 -45.27 -5.90
N ARG A 169 -23.96 -46.54 -5.64
CA ARG A 169 -24.90 -47.62 -5.32
C ARG A 169 -25.20 -47.74 -3.82
N LEU A 170 -24.30 -47.28 -2.96
CA LEU A 170 -24.40 -47.40 -1.50
C LEU A 170 -24.92 -46.14 -0.82
N GLY A 171 -24.71 -44.98 -1.44
CA GLY A 171 -25.05 -43.66 -0.89
C GLY A 171 -25.04 -42.60 -1.97
N ARG A 172 -24.62 -41.37 -1.64
CA ARG A 172 -24.58 -40.25 -2.59
C ARG A 172 -23.21 -39.59 -2.57
N PRO A 173 -22.44 -39.62 -3.67
CA PRO A 173 -21.25 -38.79 -3.80
C PRO A 173 -21.65 -37.33 -4.00
N LEU A 174 -20.93 -36.44 -3.33
CA LEU A 174 -21.17 -34.99 -3.34
C LEU A 174 -20.14 -34.26 -4.20
N GLU A 175 -18.85 -34.54 -4.00
CA GLU A 175 -17.74 -33.95 -4.74
C GLU A 175 -16.67 -35.01 -4.99
N LEU A 176 -16.06 -34.98 -6.17
CA LEU A 176 -14.95 -35.86 -6.54
C LEU A 176 -13.75 -34.99 -6.93
N ASP A 177 -12.67 -35.12 -6.15
CA ASP A 177 -11.36 -34.54 -6.43
C ASP A 177 -10.41 -35.66 -6.87
N THR A 178 -9.32 -35.28 -7.57
CA THR A 178 -8.36 -36.16 -8.27
C THR A 178 -8.14 -37.56 -7.67
N ASP A 179 -8.05 -37.68 -6.35
CA ASP A 179 -7.77 -38.88 -5.57
C ASP A 179 -8.72 -39.08 -4.37
N GLY A 180 -9.82 -38.32 -4.27
CA GLY A 180 -10.73 -38.37 -3.11
C GLY A 180 -12.20 -38.17 -3.48
N ILE A 181 -13.09 -38.82 -2.73
CA ILE A 181 -14.55 -38.71 -2.90
C ILE A 181 -15.15 -38.25 -1.58
N TRP A 182 -15.82 -37.10 -1.61
CA TRP A 182 -16.74 -36.70 -0.55
C TRP A 182 -18.08 -37.34 -0.80
N CYS A 183 -18.60 -38.09 0.16
CA CYS A 183 -19.89 -38.76 0.04
C CYS A 183 -20.64 -38.77 1.36
N ILE A 184 -21.95 -38.99 1.25
CA ILE A 184 -22.82 -39.27 2.40
C ILE A 184 -23.32 -40.70 2.27
N LEU A 185 -23.16 -41.46 3.35
CA LEU A 185 -23.70 -42.80 3.52
C LEU A 185 -24.84 -42.76 4.53
N PRO A 186 -25.82 -43.68 4.46
CA PRO A 186 -26.86 -43.78 5.48
C PRO A 186 -26.25 -43.96 6.88
N ARG A 187 -26.85 -43.34 7.91
CA ARG A 187 -26.37 -43.46 9.30
C ARG A 187 -26.35 -44.91 9.82
N SER A 188 -27.21 -45.77 9.28
CA SER A 188 -27.26 -47.19 9.59
C SER A 188 -26.19 -48.03 8.87
N PHE A 189 -25.39 -47.42 8.00
CA PHE A 189 -24.36 -48.12 7.25
C PHE A 189 -23.20 -48.53 8.18
N PRO A 190 -22.66 -49.76 8.06
CA PRO A 190 -21.56 -50.22 8.89
C PRO A 190 -20.29 -49.39 8.66
N GLU A 191 -19.79 -48.75 9.73
CA GLU A 191 -18.70 -47.77 9.64
C GLU A 191 -17.39 -48.30 10.23
N ASN A 192 -17.26 -48.33 11.57
CA ASN A 192 -16.03 -48.71 12.27
C ASN A 192 -16.25 -49.92 13.19
N PHE A 193 -15.39 -50.93 13.06
CA PHE A 193 -15.33 -52.13 13.90
C PHE A 193 -13.96 -52.23 14.57
N ALA A 194 -13.86 -53.00 15.66
CA ALA A 194 -12.58 -53.31 16.28
C ALA A 194 -12.46 -54.81 16.52
N PHE A 195 -11.46 -55.45 15.92
CA PHE A 195 -11.16 -56.86 16.18
C PHE A 195 -10.32 -56.98 17.45
N ALA A 196 -10.70 -57.89 18.34
CA ALA A 196 -9.89 -58.25 19.50
C ALA A 196 -8.78 -59.22 19.07
N LEU A 197 -7.52 -58.83 19.22
CA LEU A 197 -6.37 -59.69 18.94
C LEU A 197 -6.05 -60.54 20.17
N ALA A 198 -5.39 -61.69 19.96
CA ALA A 198 -4.96 -62.59 21.04
C ALA A 198 -4.02 -61.92 22.06
N ASN A 199 -3.33 -60.85 21.68
CA ASN A 199 -2.46 -60.05 22.56
C ASN A 199 -3.21 -58.95 23.35
N GLY A 200 -4.55 -58.96 23.33
CA GLY A 200 -5.40 -57.99 24.01
C GLY A 200 -5.52 -56.62 23.32
N LYS A 201 -4.78 -56.36 22.24
CA LYS A 201 -4.89 -55.10 21.48
C LYS A 201 -6.12 -55.15 20.56
N LYS A 202 -6.76 -53.99 20.38
CA LYS A 202 -7.85 -53.81 19.42
C LYS A 202 -7.29 -53.37 18.08
N PHE A 203 -7.69 -54.03 17.00
CA PHE A 203 -7.36 -53.65 15.63
C PHE A 203 -8.57 -52.92 14.99
N PRO A 204 -8.52 -51.59 14.81
CA PRO A 204 -9.63 -50.84 14.24
C PRO A 204 -9.74 -51.07 12.74
N VAL A 205 -10.95 -51.28 12.25
CA VAL A 205 -11.27 -51.52 10.85
C VAL A 205 -12.42 -50.63 10.42
N SER A 206 -12.18 -49.81 9.41
CA SER A 206 -13.24 -49.06 8.74
C SER A 206 -13.75 -49.88 7.56
N TYR A 207 -15.02 -50.31 7.63
CA TYR A 207 -15.61 -51.18 6.62
C TYR A 207 -15.67 -50.54 5.22
N PRO A 208 -16.14 -49.28 5.04
CA PRO A 208 -16.13 -48.63 3.73
C PRO A 208 -14.71 -48.57 3.12
N CYS A 209 -13.72 -48.28 3.95
CA CYS A 209 -12.31 -48.20 3.55
C CYS A 209 -11.78 -49.57 3.11
N THR A 210 -12.04 -50.62 3.90
CA THR A 210 -11.60 -51.99 3.59
C THR A 210 -12.23 -52.52 2.31
N VAL A 211 -13.51 -52.25 2.06
CA VAL A 211 -14.19 -52.67 0.82
C VAL A 211 -13.55 -52.03 -0.40
N LEU A 212 -13.29 -50.71 -0.36
CA LEU A 212 -12.62 -50.02 -1.46
C LEU A 212 -11.20 -50.52 -1.66
N ASN A 213 -10.43 -50.71 -0.58
CA ASN A 213 -9.07 -51.25 -0.65
C ASN A 213 -9.04 -52.67 -1.23
N TYR A 214 -9.97 -53.53 -0.85
CA TYR A 214 -10.11 -54.87 -1.43
C TYR A 214 -10.34 -54.80 -2.94
N LEU A 215 -11.24 -53.94 -3.41
CA LEU A 215 -11.53 -53.77 -4.84
C LEU A 215 -10.33 -53.19 -5.62
N VAL A 216 -9.60 -52.25 -5.02
CA VAL A 216 -8.37 -51.71 -5.61
C VAL A 216 -7.32 -52.80 -5.75
N HIS A 217 -7.09 -53.60 -4.71
CA HIS A 217 -6.16 -54.72 -4.75
C HIS A 217 -6.59 -55.81 -5.75
N ALA A 218 -7.88 -56.08 -5.88
CA ALA A 218 -8.37 -57.08 -6.82
C ALA A 218 -8.19 -56.66 -8.30
N ARG A 219 -8.29 -55.36 -8.62
CA ARG A 219 -8.29 -54.87 -10.02
C ARG A 219 -7.00 -54.20 -10.47
N PHE A 220 -6.22 -53.62 -9.56
CA PHE A 220 -5.09 -52.76 -9.88
C PHE A 220 -3.74 -53.24 -9.30
N THR A 221 -3.66 -54.49 -8.85
CA THR A 221 -2.38 -55.07 -8.38
C THR A 221 -1.46 -55.38 -9.54
N ASN A 222 -0.20 -54.97 -9.44
CA ASN A 222 0.83 -55.34 -10.41
C ASN A 222 1.41 -56.70 -10.03
N HIS A 223 1.01 -57.75 -10.73
CA HIS A 223 1.51 -59.10 -10.55
C HIS A 223 2.86 -59.37 -11.25
N GLN A 224 3.39 -58.39 -11.99
CA GLN A 224 4.61 -58.51 -12.81
C GLN A 224 5.80 -57.72 -12.22
N TYR A 225 5.68 -57.22 -10.99
CA TYR A 225 6.73 -56.39 -10.40
C TYR A 225 8.00 -57.22 -10.17
N ALA A 226 9.07 -56.93 -10.91
CA ALA A 226 10.34 -57.66 -10.82
C ALA A 226 11.36 -56.88 -9.97
N THR A 227 12.06 -57.57 -9.09
CA THR A 227 13.15 -57.02 -8.27
C THR A 227 14.43 -57.81 -8.47
N LEU A 228 15.55 -57.11 -8.64
CA LEU A 228 16.87 -57.73 -8.74
C LEU A 228 17.24 -58.36 -7.40
N LYS A 229 17.38 -59.68 -7.37
CA LYS A 229 17.70 -60.45 -6.16
C LYS A 229 19.21 -60.58 -5.97
N ASP A 230 19.90 -60.90 -7.06
CA ASP A 230 21.36 -61.03 -7.09
C ASP A 230 21.94 -60.18 -8.23
N PRO A 231 22.69 -59.11 -7.92
CA PRO A 231 23.33 -58.26 -8.90
C PRO A 231 24.38 -58.97 -9.78
N ASP A 232 25.08 -59.96 -9.24
CA ASP A 232 26.20 -60.60 -9.93
C ASP A 232 25.71 -61.60 -10.99
N THR A 233 24.63 -62.32 -10.70
CA THR A 233 23.98 -63.27 -11.63
C THR A 233 22.87 -62.64 -12.47
N CYS A 234 22.49 -61.39 -12.18
CA CYS A 234 21.36 -60.70 -12.80
C CYS A 234 20.01 -61.43 -12.67
N GLU A 235 19.81 -62.16 -11.58
CA GLU A 235 18.57 -62.88 -11.27
C GLU A 235 17.47 -61.92 -10.76
N TYR A 236 16.27 -62.03 -11.34
CA TYR A 236 15.09 -61.24 -10.96
C TYR A 236 14.03 -62.13 -10.33
N GLU A 237 13.44 -61.66 -9.24
CA GLU A 237 12.27 -62.27 -8.58
C GLU A 237 11.02 -61.46 -8.90
N VAL A 238 9.96 -62.12 -9.37
CA VAL A 238 8.67 -61.48 -9.65
C VAL A 238 7.75 -61.63 -8.44
N ARG A 239 7.16 -60.52 -8.01
CA ARG A 239 6.20 -60.49 -6.90
C ARG A 239 4.97 -59.64 -7.25
N SER A 240 3.90 -59.86 -6.50
CA SER A 240 2.71 -59.01 -6.58
C SER A 240 2.88 -57.79 -5.70
N GLU A 241 2.81 -56.60 -6.28
CA GLU A 241 2.99 -55.33 -5.58
C GLU A 241 1.76 -54.44 -5.77
N ASN A 242 1.19 -53.97 -4.65
CA ASN A 242 0.20 -52.91 -4.64
C ASN A 242 0.34 -52.11 -3.34
N SER A 243 0.52 -50.79 -3.46
CA SER A 243 0.63 -49.88 -2.32
C SER A 243 -0.38 -48.73 -2.39
N ILE A 244 -1.50 -48.96 -3.08
CA ILE A 244 -2.59 -48.01 -3.24
C ILE A 244 -3.66 -48.31 -2.19
N PHE A 245 -3.83 -47.39 -1.25
CA PHE A 245 -4.81 -47.49 -0.19
C PHE A 245 -5.65 -46.22 -0.12
N PHE A 246 -6.96 -46.39 -0.07
CA PHE A 246 -7.87 -45.40 0.48
C PHE A 246 -7.67 -45.33 1.99
N GLU A 247 -7.80 -44.12 2.52
CA GLU A 247 -7.98 -43.83 3.94
C GLU A 247 -9.33 -43.13 4.07
N VAL A 248 -10.10 -43.45 5.12
CA VAL A 248 -11.31 -42.69 5.45
C VAL A 248 -10.97 -41.63 6.49
N ASP A 249 -11.55 -40.45 6.34
CA ASP A 249 -11.48 -39.36 7.31
C ASP A 249 -12.91 -38.89 7.57
N GLY A 250 -13.32 -38.81 8.84
CA GLY A 250 -14.72 -38.64 9.27
C GLY A 250 -15.14 -39.66 10.36
N PRO A 251 -16.42 -39.65 10.79
CA PRO A 251 -17.53 -38.86 10.26
C PRO A 251 -17.42 -37.35 10.54
N TYR A 252 -18.13 -36.55 9.73
CA TYR A 252 -18.19 -35.09 9.84
C TYR A 252 -19.61 -34.63 10.17
N ARG A 253 -19.76 -33.48 10.82
CA ARG A 253 -21.06 -32.92 11.19
C ARG A 253 -21.81 -32.36 10.00
N ALA A 254 -21.13 -31.56 9.18
CA ALA A 254 -21.75 -30.83 8.08
C ALA A 254 -20.77 -30.61 6.93
N MET A 255 -21.31 -30.59 5.72
CA MET A 255 -20.59 -30.23 4.50
C MET A 255 -21.46 -29.29 3.66
N ILE A 256 -20.90 -28.14 3.29
CA ILE A 256 -21.57 -27.10 2.50
C ILE A 256 -20.88 -27.00 1.15
N LEU A 257 -21.64 -27.21 0.07
CA LEU A 257 -21.18 -27.09 -1.31
C LEU A 257 -21.93 -25.96 -2.04
N PRO A 258 -21.22 -25.01 -2.68
CA PRO A 258 -21.86 -23.96 -3.47
C PRO A 258 -22.23 -24.49 -4.86
N SER A 259 -23.23 -23.87 -5.49
CA SER A 259 -23.64 -24.16 -6.86
C SER A 259 -23.30 -23.03 -7.83
N SER A 260 -23.16 -23.33 -9.12
CA SER A 260 -22.87 -22.33 -10.15
C SER A 260 -24.09 -21.46 -10.45
N LYS A 261 -23.84 -20.26 -10.95
CA LYS A 261 -24.89 -19.41 -11.51
C LYS A 261 -25.33 -19.87 -12.92
N GLU A 262 -24.47 -20.59 -13.62
CA GLU A 262 -24.76 -21.19 -14.93
C GLU A 262 -25.47 -22.53 -14.76
N GLU A 263 -26.47 -22.79 -15.60
CA GLU A 263 -27.24 -24.04 -15.62
C GLU A 263 -26.33 -25.25 -15.91
N ASP A 264 -26.57 -26.35 -15.20
CA ASP A 264 -25.86 -27.64 -15.32
C ASP A 264 -24.33 -27.60 -15.20
N LYS A 265 -23.79 -26.50 -14.65
CA LYS A 265 -22.37 -26.37 -14.35
C LYS A 265 -22.14 -26.49 -12.85
N MET A 266 -21.26 -27.38 -12.43
CA MET A 266 -20.88 -27.51 -11.02
C MET A 266 -19.66 -26.65 -10.70
N LEU A 267 -19.62 -26.08 -9.49
CA LEU A 267 -18.45 -25.38 -8.97
C LEU A 267 -17.49 -26.38 -8.32
N LYS A 268 -16.58 -26.91 -9.12
CA LYS A 268 -15.55 -27.84 -8.64
C LYS A 268 -14.62 -27.19 -7.60
N LYS A 269 -14.10 -27.97 -6.66
CA LYS A 269 -13.07 -27.60 -5.68
C LYS A 269 -13.49 -26.50 -4.71
N ARG A 270 -14.77 -26.41 -4.36
CA ARG A 270 -15.28 -25.46 -3.37
C ARG A 270 -16.18 -26.17 -2.36
N TYR A 271 -15.74 -26.25 -1.12
CA TYR A 271 -16.50 -26.88 -0.03
C TYR A 271 -15.99 -26.41 1.34
N ALA A 272 -16.90 -26.45 2.31
CA ALA A 272 -16.62 -26.23 3.72
C ALA A 272 -17.11 -27.46 4.49
N VAL A 273 -16.25 -28.03 5.33
CA VAL A 273 -16.49 -29.26 6.10
C VAL A 273 -16.23 -28.97 7.57
N PHE A 274 -17.12 -29.43 8.43
CA PHE A 274 -17.07 -29.23 9.88
C PHE A 274 -16.96 -30.56 10.62
N ASN A 275 -16.10 -30.58 11.64
CA ASN A 275 -15.98 -31.68 12.59
C ASN A 275 -17.22 -31.77 13.50
N GLU A 276 -17.36 -32.89 14.22
CA GLU A 276 -18.45 -33.10 15.18
C GLU A 276 -18.51 -32.04 16.30
N ASP A 277 -17.35 -31.56 16.75
CA ASP A 277 -17.21 -30.49 17.74
C ASP A 277 -17.63 -29.09 17.22
N GLY A 278 -17.96 -28.98 15.93
CA GLY A 278 -18.30 -27.72 15.26
C GLY A 278 -17.09 -26.92 14.78
N SER A 279 -15.87 -27.43 14.97
CA SER A 279 -14.67 -26.80 14.42
C SER A 279 -14.58 -26.96 12.90
N LEU A 280 -13.99 -25.99 12.22
CA LEU A 280 -13.81 -26.03 10.77
C LEU A 280 -12.69 -27.02 10.42
N ALA A 281 -13.06 -28.19 9.88
CA ALA A 281 -12.12 -29.23 9.48
C ALA A 281 -11.37 -28.83 8.20
N GLU A 282 -12.13 -28.49 7.15
CA GLU A 282 -11.56 -28.14 5.86
C GLU A 282 -12.38 -27.07 5.15
N LEU A 283 -11.68 -26.10 4.57
CA LEU A 283 -12.26 -25.05 3.74
C LEU A 283 -11.43 -24.93 2.46
N LYS A 284 -12.05 -25.12 1.30
CA LYS A 284 -11.36 -25.10 -0.01
C LYS A 284 -12.06 -24.21 -1.00
N GLY A 285 -11.26 -23.56 -1.85
CA GLY A 285 -11.72 -22.84 -3.04
C GLY A 285 -12.47 -21.52 -2.82
N PHE A 286 -12.96 -21.25 -1.60
CA PHE A 286 -13.63 -20.01 -1.24
C PHE A 286 -12.70 -18.81 -1.13
N GLU A 287 -13.28 -17.62 -1.30
CA GLU A 287 -12.62 -16.32 -1.34
C GLU A 287 -11.92 -15.99 0.00
N VAL A 288 -12.38 -16.52 1.15
CA VAL A 288 -11.70 -16.38 2.46
C VAL A 288 -10.22 -16.77 2.42
N LYS A 289 -9.90 -17.93 1.83
CA LYS A 289 -8.51 -18.44 1.76
C LYS A 289 -7.71 -17.86 0.59
N ARG A 290 -8.33 -17.15 -0.35
CA ARG A 290 -7.63 -16.57 -1.49
C ARG A 290 -6.88 -15.31 -1.07
N ARG A 291 -5.67 -15.14 -1.62
CA ARG A 291 -4.92 -13.88 -1.54
C ARG A 291 -5.56 -12.90 -2.50
N GLY A 292 -6.01 -11.76 -1.98
CA GLY A 292 -6.85 -10.81 -2.72
C GLY A 292 -8.34 -11.08 -2.59
N GLU A 293 -9.14 -10.49 -3.50
CA GLU A 293 -10.61 -10.40 -3.46
C GLU A 293 -11.18 -9.30 -2.55
N LEU A 294 -12.48 -9.07 -2.68
CA LEU A 294 -13.24 -8.08 -1.92
C LEU A 294 -13.30 -8.49 -0.44
N LYS A 295 -12.80 -7.62 0.45
CA LYS A 295 -12.74 -7.87 1.89
C LYS A 295 -14.11 -8.18 2.50
N LEU A 296 -15.16 -7.45 2.10
CA LEU A 296 -16.55 -7.72 2.49
C LEU A 296 -16.96 -9.18 2.30
N ILE A 297 -16.65 -9.78 1.14
CA ILE A 297 -17.00 -11.18 0.85
C ILE A 297 -16.23 -12.13 1.77
N LYS A 298 -14.97 -11.81 2.09
CA LYS A 298 -14.15 -12.65 2.98
C LYS A 298 -14.69 -12.64 4.41
N ILE A 299 -15.10 -11.48 4.91
CA ILE A 299 -15.71 -11.35 6.25
C ILE A 299 -17.05 -12.07 6.26
N PHE A 300 -17.91 -11.82 5.26
CA PHE A 300 -19.19 -12.50 5.12
C PHE A 300 -19.04 -14.03 5.10
N GLN A 301 -18.12 -14.57 4.29
CA GLN A 301 -17.90 -16.01 4.22
C GLN A 301 -17.35 -16.59 5.53
N SER A 302 -16.48 -15.86 6.24
CA SER A 302 -15.95 -16.32 7.52
C SER A 302 -17.06 -16.45 8.57
N HIS A 303 -18.01 -15.51 8.55
CA HIS A 303 -19.16 -15.52 9.45
C HIS A 303 -20.20 -16.57 9.06
N ILE A 304 -20.60 -16.61 7.77
CA ILE A 304 -21.73 -17.44 7.32
C ILE A 304 -21.48 -18.94 7.50
N PHE A 305 -20.24 -19.41 7.36
CA PHE A 305 -19.93 -20.84 7.47
C PHE A 305 -20.21 -21.40 8.87
N GLN A 306 -19.98 -20.62 9.93
CA GLN A 306 -20.29 -21.05 11.29
C GLN A 306 -21.81 -21.11 11.53
N VAL A 307 -22.55 -20.18 10.94
CA VAL A 307 -24.02 -20.09 11.07
C VAL A 307 -24.76 -21.24 10.36
N PHE A 308 -24.13 -21.89 9.37
CA PHE A 308 -24.67 -23.13 8.78
C PHE A 308 -24.78 -24.30 9.77
N LEU A 309 -24.20 -24.19 10.99
CA LEU A 309 -24.34 -25.18 12.04
C LEU A 309 -25.54 -24.95 12.97
N GLU A 310 -26.23 -23.81 12.82
CA GLU A 310 -27.44 -23.46 13.56
C GLU A 310 -28.71 -24.04 12.91
N GLY A 311 -29.75 -24.26 13.72
CA GLY A 311 -31.04 -24.82 13.29
C GLY A 311 -31.14 -26.34 13.46
N GLU A 312 -32.35 -26.83 13.74
CA GLU A 312 -32.62 -28.28 13.83
C GLU A 312 -33.15 -28.84 12.50
N THR A 313 -33.80 -27.98 11.70
CA THR A 313 -34.31 -28.30 10.36
C THR A 313 -33.52 -27.58 9.26
N LEU A 314 -33.63 -28.07 8.01
CA LEU A 314 -32.95 -27.45 6.86
C LEU A 314 -33.47 -26.04 6.60
N GLU A 315 -34.77 -25.82 6.80
CA GLU A 315 -35.44 -24.53 6.67
C GLU A 315 -34.96 -23.52 7.71
N GLU A 316 -34.85 -23.94 8.98
CA GLU A 316 -34.31 -23.10 10.07
C GLU A 316 -32.84 -22.73 9.83
N CYS A 317 -32.03 -23.69 9.37
CA CYS A 317 -30.64 -23.44 9.01
C CYS A 317 -30.53 -22.36 7.92
N TYR A 318 -31.30 -22.49 6.84
CA TYR A 318 -31.33 -21.48 5.77
C TYR A 318 -31.90 -20.13 6.24
N ALA A 319 -32.83 -20.12 7.20
CA ALA A 319 -33.36 -18.88 7.79
C ALA A 319 -32.29 -18.15 8.63
N ALA A 320 -31.51 -18.87 9.44
CA ALA A 320 -30.40 -18.30 10.21
C ALA A 320 -29.33 -17.70 9.29
N VAL A 321 -28.97 -18.42 8.23
CA VAL A 321 -28.04 -17.96 7.18
C VAL A 321 -28.60 -16.74 6.43
N ALA A 322 -29.90 -16.69 6.16
CA ALA A 322 -30.55 -15.57 5.50
C ALA A 322 -30.57 -14.30 6.35
N ARG A 323 -30.71 -14.40 7.67
CA ARG A 323 -30.62 -13.26 8.59
C ARG A 323 -29.29 -12.54 8.42
N ILE A 324 -28.19 -13.27 8.47
CA ILE A 324 -26.84 -12.72 8.27
C ILE A 324 -26.69 -12.13 6.86
N ALA A 325 -27.15 -12.83 5.83
CA ALA A 325 -27.09 -12.29 4.46
C ALA A 325 -27.84 -10.96 4.33
N ASN A 326 -28.99 -10.80 4.99
CA ASN A 326 -29.76 -9.55 5.01
C ASN A 326 -29.04 -8.42 5.76
N GLU A 327 -28.39 -8.69 6.89
CA GLU A 327 -27.59 -7.70 7.62
C GLU A 327 -26.48 -7.09 6.72
N TYR A 328 -25.75 -7.92 5.98
CA TYR A 328 -24.75 -7.44 5.03
C TYR A 328 -25.36 -6.70 3.82
N LEU A 329 -26.54 -7.13 3.35
CA LEU A 329 -27.28 -6.39 2.33
C LEU A 329 -27.70 -5.01 2.87
N ASP A 330 -28.11 -4.89 4.13
CA ASP A 330 -28.50 -3.61 4.72
C ASP A 330 -27.33 -2.63 4.79
N ILE A 331 -26.11 -3.09 5.07
CA ILE A 331 -24.90 -2.26 4.98
C ILE A 331 -24.71 -1.74 3.54
N LEU A 332 -24.92 -2.58 2.52
CA LEU A 332 -24.76 -2.18 1.12
C LEU A 332 -25.88 -1.25 0.62
N TYR A 333 -27.13 -1.52 0.97
CA TYR A 333 -28.29 -0.70 0.57
C TYR A 333 -28.33 0.64 1.30
N SER A 334 -27.90 0.70 2.57
CA SER A 334 -27.72 1.94 3.33
C SER A 334 -26.50 2.77 2.90
N ARG A 335 -25.73 2.29 1.89
CA ARG A 335 -24.48 2.92 1.44
C ARG A 335 -23.48 3.11 2.58
N GLY A 336 -23.48 2.16 3.51
CA GLY A 336 -22.61 2.09 4.68
C GLY A 336 -22.80 3.22 5.68
N SER A 337 -23.96 3.91 5.73
CA SER A 337 -24.14 5.14 6.53
C SER A 337 -23.77 5.03 8.00
N THR A 338 -23.83 3.82 8.56
CA THR A 338 -23.46 3.51 9.96
C THR A 338 -21.96 3.29 10.17
N GLN A 339 -21.18 3.12 9.08
CA GLN A 339 -19.76 2.80 9.10
C GLN A 339 -18.90 4.06 8.93
N ARG A 340 -17.71 4.08 9.56
CA ARG A 340 -16.72 5.17 9.34
C ARG A 340 -16.10 5.05 7.96
N ASP A 341 -15.55 6.14 7.43
CA ASP A 341 -15.02 6.18 6.07
C ASP A 341 -13.80 5.25 5.89
N ASP A 342 -12.92 5.14 6.88
CA ASP A 342 -11.75 4.25 6.83
C ASP A 342 -12.14 2.76 6.87
N GLU A 343 -13.12 2.43 7.72
CA GLU A 343 -13.67 1.08 7.81
C GLU A 343 -14.41 0.69 6.53
N LEU A 344 -15.16 1.63 5.95
CA LEU A 344 -15.82 1.44 4.66
C LEU A 344 -14.80 1.21 3.53
N ILE A 345 -13.69 1.97 3.51
CA ILE A 345 -12.61 1.77 2.55
C ILE A 345 -12.04 0.36 2.67
N GLU A 346 -11.73 -0.10 3.88
CA GLU A 346 -11.18 -1.43 4.07
C GLU A 346 -12.16 -2.51 3.59
N LEU A 347 -13.43 -2.39 3.98
CA LEU A 347 -14.48 -3.35 3.67
C LEU A 347 -14.78 -3.46 2.16
N ILE A 348 -14.78 -2.34 1.44
CA ILE A 348 -15.10 -2.24 0.02
C ILE A 348 -13.86 -2.38 -0.89
N SER A 349 -12.65 -2.31 -0.32
CA SER A 349 -11.41 -2.48 -1.07
C SER A 349 -11.24 -3.90 -1.60
N GLU A 350 -10.71 -3.98 -2.82
CA GLU A 350 -10.22 -5.21 -3.41
C GLU A 350 -8.71 -5.12 -3.57
N ASN A 351 -8.00 -6.18 -3.17
CA ASN A 351 -6.56 -6.29 -3.38
C ASN A 351 -6.27 -7.32 -4.47
N ARG A 352 -5.47 -6.95 -5.47
CA ARG A 352 -4.95 -7.88 -6.47
C ARG A 352 -3.46 -7.63 -6.71
N SER A 353 -2.67 -8.69 -6.66
CA SER A 353 -1.24 -8.63 -6.97
C SER A 353 -1.00 -8.88 -8.46
N MET A 354 -0.14 -8.07 -9.09
CA MET A 354 0.33 -8.31 -10.46
C MET A 354 1.54 -9.24 -10.45
N SER A 355 1.58 -10.25 -11.31
CA SER A 355 2.70 -11.21 -11.36
C SER A 355 3.88 -10.73 -12.21
N ARG A 356 3.64 -9.80 -13.15
CA ARG A 356 4.65 -9.20 -14.03
C ARG A 356 4.66 -7.67 -13.88
N ALA A 357 5.66 -7.02 -14.47
CA ALA A 357 5.75 -5.57 -14.51
C ALA A 357 4.67 -4.97 -15.45
N LEU A 358 4.36 -3.68 -15.28
CA LEU A 358 3.28 -3.03 -16.03
C LEU A 358 3.51 -3.05 -17.55
N ASP A 359 4.76 -2.89 -18.00
CA ASP A 359 5.13 -2.84 -19.42
C ASP A 359 4.89 -4.17 -20.15
N GLU A 360 5.01 -5.30 -19.43
CA GLU A 360 4.76 -6.64 -19.98
C GLU A 360 3.26 -6.92 -20.24
N TYR A 361 2.37 -6.06 -19.73
CA TYR A 361 0.91 -6.18 -19.88
C TYR A 361 0.33 -5.26 -20.96
N ASP A 362 1.16 -4.64 -21.80
CA ASP A 362 0.68 -3.72 -22.82
C ASP A 362 -0.36 -4.37 -23.76
N GLY A 363 -1.41 -3.61 -24.10
CA GLY A 363 -2.57 -4.08 -24.87
C GLY A 363 -3.63 -4.90 -24.09
N GLN A 364 -3.37 -5.29 -22.82
CA GLN A 364 -4.37 -5.98 -21.98
C GLN A 364 -5.15 -4.99 -21.10
N LYS A 365 -6.45 -5.24 -20.92
CA LYS A 365 -7.32 -4.45 -20.03
C LYS A 365 -7.71 -5.27 -18.80
N SER A 366 -7.33 -4.81 -17.61
CA SER A 366 -7.79 -5.36 -16.33
C SER A 366 -7.88 -4.26 -15.27
N SER A 367 -8.65 -4.48 -14.21
CA SER A 367 -8.74 -3.53 -13.08
C SER A 367 -7.39 -3.31 -12.41
N SER A 368 -6.57 -4.36 -12.28
CA SER A 368 -5.21 -4.26 -11.74
C SER A 368 -4.30 -3.40 -12.62
N ILE A 369 -4.35 -3.57 -13.95
CA ILE A 369 -3.56 -2.77 -14.90
C ILE A 369 -3.97 -1.29 -14.83
N SER A 370 -5.28 -1.00 -14.84
CA SER A 370 -5.76 0.37 -14.71
C SER A 370 -5.35 1.02 -13.38
N THR A 371 -5.40 0.25 -12.29
CA THR A 371 -4.96 0.71 -10.98
C THR A 371 -3.46 0.99 -10.97
N ALA A 372 -2.64 0.10 -11.55
CA ALA A 372 -1.20 0.30 -11.66
C ALA A 372 -0.85 1.53 -12.52
N LYS A 373 -1.54 1.74 -13.65
CA LYS A 373 -1.39 2.96 -14.47
C LYS A 373 -1.73 4.22 -13.68
N ARG A 374 -2.82 4.20 -12.91
CA ARG A 374 -3.22 5.32 -12.03
C ARG A 374 -2.24 5.55 -10.88
N LEU A 375 -1.68 4.49 -10.30
CA LEU A 375 -0.63 4.59 -9.29
C LEU A 375 0.65 5.17 -9.87
N ALA A 376 1.04 4.79 -11.09
CA ALA A 376 2.19 5.38 -11.79
C ALA A 376 1.97 6.87 -12.07
N GLU A 377 0.77 7.26 -12.51
CA GLU A 377 0.43 8.67 -12.72
C GLU A 377 0.42 9.49 -11.42
N PHE A 378 -0.02 8.89 -10.31
CA PHE A 378 -0.19 9.57 -9.03
C PHE A 378 1.08 9.62 -8.17
N LEU A 379 1.78 8.49 -8.01
CA LEU A 379 2.97 8.34 -7.17
C LEU A 379 4.28 8.30 -7.99
N GLY A 380 4.21 8.25 -9.32
CA GLY A 380 5.36 8.21 -10.22
C GLY A 380 5.71 6.81 -10.72
N ASP A 381 6.43 6.77 -11.86
CA ASP A 381 6.78 5.55 -12.58
C ASP A 381 7.68 4.57 -11.80
N GLN A 382 8.29 5.00 -10.69
CA GLN A 382 9.21 4.14 -9.93
C GLN A 382 8.47 2.98 -9.23
N MET A 383 7.22 3.19 -8.81
CA MET A 383 6.40 2.18 -8.12
C MET A 383 5.98 0.99 -9.00
N VAL A 384 5.97 1.15 -10.32
CA VAL A 384 5.46 0.15 -11.28
C VAL A 384 6.56 -0.62 -12.03
N LYS A 385 7.83 -0.32 -11.76
CA LYS A 385 8.97 -1.01 -12.37
C LYS A 385 9.15 -2.43 -11.86
N ASP A 386 8.85 -2.63 -10.58
CA ASP A 386 9.06 -3.92 -9.93
C ASP A 386 7.86 -4.86 -10.13
N LYS A 387 8.17 -6.16 -10.22
CA LYS A 387 7.18 -7.23 -10.29
C LYS A 387 6.53 -7.41 -8.92
N GLY A 388 5.25 -7.81 -8.87
CA GLY A 388 4.58 -8.11 -7.61
C GLY A 388 3.74 -6.97 -7.01
N LEU A 389 3.53 -5.87 -7.74
CA LEU A 389 2.76 -4.72 -7.24
C LEU A 389 1.37 -5.13 -6.71
N SER A 390 1.09 -4.81 -5.45
CA SER A 390 -0.21 -4.98 -4.82
C SER A 390 -1.11 -3.80 -5.17
N CYS A 391 -2.04 -4.03 -6.09
CA CYS A 391 -3.02 -3.05 -6.51
C CYS A 391 -4.25 -3.13 -5.61
N LYS A 392 -4.34 -2.21 -4.64
CA LYS A 392 -5.55 -2.01 -3.83
C LYS A 392 -6.44 -0.94 -4.50
N PHE A 393 -7.65 -1.31 -4.88
CA PHE A 393 -8.57 -0.41 -5.58
C PHE A 393 -10.01 -0.55 -5.13
N ILE A 394 -10.80 0.47 -5.47
CA ILE A 394 -12.26 0.51 -5.40
C ILE A 394 -12.83 0.76 -6.80
N ILE A 395 -14.10 0.44 -7.02
CA ILE A 395 -14.79 0.69 -8.30
C ILE A 395 -15.69 1.92 -8.16
N SER A 396 -15.45 2.91 -9.01
CA SER A 396 -16.26 4.13 -9.07
C SER A 396 -17.47 3.98 -9.99
N GLN A 397 -18.55 4.71 -9.69
CA GLN A 397 -19.73 4.74 -10.54
C GLN A 397 -19.44 5.44 -11.88
N LYS A 398 -18.77 6.60 -11.82
CA LYS A 398 -18.36 7.37 -12.99
C LYS A 398 -16.99 6.92 -13.53
N PRO A 399 -16.72 7.06 -14.85
CA PRO A 399 -17.64 7.53 -15.90
C PRO A 399 -18.75 6.52 -16.26
N LEU A 400 -19.96 7.03 -16.50
CA LEU A 400 -21.12 6.21 -16.85
C LEU A 400 -20.92 5.54 -18.22
N GLY A 401 -21.29 4.26 -18.34
CA GLY A 401 -21.12 3.47 -19.57
C GLY A 401 -19.72 2.91 -19.79
N ALA A 402 -18.72 3.28 -18.98
CA ALA A 402 -17.38 2.71 -19.07
C ALA A 402 -17.30 1.30 -18.46
N PRO A 403 -16.46 0.40 -19.01
CA PRO A 403 -16.28 -0.93 -18.46
C PRO A 403 -15.68 -0.86 -17.04
N VAL A 404 -15.99 -1.85 -16.20
CA VAL A 404 -15.49 -1.94 -14.80
C VAL A 404 -13.96 -1.82 -14.72
N THR A 405 -13.24 -2.32 -15.73
CA THR A 405 -11.77 -2.24 -15.80
C THR A 405 -11.24 -0.81 -15.82
N GLU A 406 -11.96 0.14 -16.42
CA GLU A 406 -11.56 1.56 -16.51
C GLU A 406 -12.05 2.38 -15.31
N ARG A 407 -12.90 1.81 -14.45
CA ARG A 407 -13.48 2.47 -13.27
C ARG A 407 -12.75 2.15 -11.94
N ALA A 408 -11.60 1.46 -12.00
CA ALA A 408 -10.83 1.06 -10.83
C ALA A 408 -9.93 2.20 -10.28
N ILE A 409 -10.26 2.77 -9.12
CA ILE A 409 -9.53 3.86 -8.47
C ILE A 409 -8.63 3.32 -7.35
N PRO A 410 -7.34 3.68 -7.29
CA PRO A 410 -6.45 3.25 -6.21
C PRO A 410 -6.86 3.83 -4.86
N VAL A 411 -6.85 3.00 -3.80
CA VAL A 411 -7.22 3.43 -2.44
C VAL A 411 -6.30 4.52 -1.90
N ALA A 412 -5.03 4.54 -2.32
CA ALA A 412 -4.03 5.52 -1.90
C ALA A 412 -4.43 6.98 -2.16
N ILE A 413 -5.37 7.24 -3.08
CA ILE A 413 -5.84 8.60 -3.35
C ILE A 413 -6.65 9.20 -2.19
N PHE A 414 -7.25 8.35 -1.33
CA PHE A 414 -8.09 8.82 -0.23
C PHE A 414 -7.27 9.31 0.97
N SER A 415 -6.04 8.82 1.13
CA SER A 415 -5.01 9.35 2.06
C SER A 415 -4.22 10.53 1.48
N ALA A 416 -4.53 10.91 0.23
CA ALA A 416 -4.02 12.04 -0.53
C ALA A 416 -4.18 13.40 0.15
N GLU A 417 -3.24 14.35 -0.05
CA GLU A 417 -3.51 15.77 0.16
C GLU A 417 -4.78 16.20 -0.61
N PRO A 418 -5.68 17.02 -0.04
CA PRO A 418 -6.97 17.33 -0.66
C PRO A 418 -6.86 17.93 -2.07
N ALA A 419 -5.85 18.76 -2.33
CA ALA A 419 -5.65 19.36 -3.66
C ALA A 419 -5.31 18.30 -4.72
N LYS A 420 -4.37 17.39 -4.41
CA LYS A 420 -3.96 16.29 -5.29
C LYS A 420 -5.12 15.30 -5.51
N LYS A 421 -5.83 14.95 -4.43
CA LYS A 421 -7.02 14.10 -4.47
C LYS A 421 -8.06 14.65 -5.45
N LYS A 422 -8.41 15.94 -5.35
CA LYS A 422 -9.39 16.59 -6.24
C LYS A 422 -8.94 16.58 -7.70
N HIS A 423 -7.68 16.91 -7.96
CA HIS A 423 -7.12 16.94 -9.32
C HIS A 423 -7.20 15.57 -10.01
N PHE A 424 -6.67 14.52 -9.37
CA PHE A 424 -6.64 13.18 -9.97
C PHE A 424 -8.03 12.52 -10.03
N LEU A 425 -8.89 12.74 -9.02
CA LEU A 425 -10.26 12.22 -9.08
C LEU A 425 -11.06 12.84 -10.23
N ARG A 426 -10.98 14.16 -10.47
CA ARG A 426 -11.62 14.79 -11.64
C ARG A 426 -11.15 14.18 -12.96
N LYS A 427 -9.83 13.98 -13.10
CA LYS A 427 -9.22 13.34 -14.26
C LYS A 427 -9.72 11.90 -14.47
N TRP A 428 -9.75 11.08 -13.43
CA TRP A 428 -10.13 9.67 -13.54
C TRP A 428 -11.63 9.43 -13.69
N LEU A 429 -12.46 10.28 -13.07
CA LEU A 429 -13.92 10.25 -13.20
C LEU A 429 -14.40 10.87 -14.52
N LYS A 430 -13.52 11.61 -15.22
CA LYS A 430 -13.82 12.42 -16.41
C LYS A 430 -14.94 13.46 -16.15
N ASP A 431 -14.94 14.03 -14.96
CA ASP A 431 -15.94 15.02 -14.52
C ASP A 431 -15.26 16.20 -13.82
N ASN A 432 -15.07 17.29 -14.57
CA ASN A 432 -14.45 18.51 -14.06
C ASN A 432 -15.41 19.34 -13.17
N SER A 433 -16.72 19.07 -13.24
CA SER A 433 -17.75 19.80 -12.49
C SER A 433 -17.93 19.28 -11.05
N GLN A 434 -17.35 18.12 -10.73
CA GLN A 434 -17.53 17.47 -9.45
C GLN A 434 -16.88 18.26 -8.30
N THR A 435 -17.71 18.63 -7.32
CA THR A 435 -17.35 19.37 -6.11
C THR A 435 -17.36 18.48 -4.86
N ASP A 436 -18.24 17.46 -4.83
CA ASP A 436 -18.30 16.47 -3.77
C ASP A 436 -17.39 15.26 -4.05
N PHE A 437 -16.46 15.00 -3.13
CA PHE A 437 -15.47 13.91 -3.18
C PHE A 437 -15.66 12.93 -2.02
N ASN A 438 -16.86 12.88 -1.43
CA ASN A 438 -17.22 11.85 -0.47
C ASN A 438 -17.12 10.47 -1.12
N ILE A 439 -16.55 9.50 -0.42
CA ILE A 439 -16.38 8.15 -0.96
C ILE A 439 -17.71 7.49 -1.33
N ARG A 440 -18.78 7.78 -0.57
CA ARG A 440 -20.10 7.17 -0.74
C ARG A 440 -20.77 7.60 -2.03
N THR A 441 -20.47 8.80 -2.52
CA THR A 441 -20.99 9.30 -3.80
C THR A 441 -20.13 8.86 -4.98
N LEU A 442 -18.87 8.50 -4.73
CA LEU A 442 -17.93 8.00 -5.75
C LEU A 442 -18.13 6.51 -6.07
N LEU A 443 -18.45 5.69 -5.07
CA LEU A 443 -18.55 4.24 -5.18
C LEU A 443 -19.71 3.78 -6.08
N ASP A 444 -19.46 2.75 -6.89
CA ASP A 444 -20.51 2.03 -7.62
C ASP A 444 -21.20 1.00 -6.70
N TRP A 445 -22.17 1.42 -5.90
CA TRP A 445 -22.93 0.53 -5.02
C TRP A 445 -23.62 -0.60 -5.78
N LYS A 446 -24.09 -0.37 -7.01
CA LYS A 446 -24.75 -1.39 -7.82
C LYS A 446 -23.78 -2.53 -8.15
N TYR A 447 -22.55 -2.20 -8.52
CA TYR A 447 -21.50 -3.21 -8.75
C TYR A 447 -21.24 -4.08 -7.51
N TYR A 448 -21.11 -3.46 -6.33
CA TYR A 448 -20.86 -4.20 -5.10
C TYR A 448 -22.06 -5.05 -4.66
N ILE A 449 -23.29 -4.55 -4.82
CA ILE A 449 -24.52 -5.29 -4.57
C ILE A 449 -24.63 -6.49 -5.51
N GLU A 450 -24.40 -6.33 -6.81
CA GLU A 450 -24.43 -7.45 -7.78
C GLU A 450 -23.35 -8.51 -7.50
N ARG A 451 -22.15 -8.08 -7.11
CA ARG A 451 -21.07 -8.98 -6.70
C ARG A 451 -21.43 -9.77 -5.44
N PHE A 452 -21.96 -9.10 -4.43
CA PHE A 452 -22.39 -9.75 -3.19
C PHE A 452 -23.58 -10.70 -3.43
N ALA A 453 -24.59 -10.24 -4.19
CA ALA A 453 -25.74 -11.05 -4.59
C ALA A 453 -25.32 -12.31 -5.36
N SER A 454 -24.30 -12.23 -6.21
CA SER A 454 -23.73 -13.41 -6.89
C SER A 454 -23.14 -14.43 -5.90
N VAL A 455 -22.52 -13.99 -4.80
CA VAL A 455 -22.02 -14.89 -3.75
C VAL A 455 -23.18 -15.52 -2.99
N VAL A 456 -24.17 -14.72 -2.59
CA VAL A 456 -25.40 -15.20 -1.94
C VAL A 456 -26.14 -16.20 -2.83
N GLN A 457 -26.21 -15.97 -4.13
CA GLN A 457 -26.81 -16.91 -5.08
C GLN A 457 -26.09 -18.27 -5.07
N LYS A 458 -24.77 -18.26 -5.19
CA LYS A 458 -23.95 -19.48 -5.26
C LYS A 458 -23.95 -20.29 -3.97
N ILE A 459 -23.93 -19.63 -2.80
CA ILE A 459 -23.77 -20.28 -1.50
C ILE A 459 -25.12 -20.62 -0.86
N ILE A 460 -26.14 -19.77 -1.05
CA ILE A 460 -27.40 -19.84 -0.30
C ILE A 460 -28.56 -20.18 -1.24
N THR A 461 -28.92 -19.28 -2.16
CA THR A 461 -30.22 -19.36 -2.83
C THR A 461 -30.32 -20.53 -3.83
N ILE A 462 -29.25 -20.80 -4.60
CA ILE A 462 -29.27 -21.88 -5.61
C ILE A 462 -29.23 -23.24 -4.90
N PRO A 463 -28.32 -23.50 -3.93
CA PRO A 463 -28.37 -24.72 -3.14
C PRO A 463 -29.72 -24.95 -2.43
N ALA A 464 -30.30 -23.91 -1.81
CA ALA A 464 -31.61 -23.99 -1.16
C ALA A 464 -32.70 -24.47 -2.12
N ALA A 465 -32.80 -23.85 -3.31
CA ALA A 465 -33.78 -24.24 -4.32
C ALA A 465 -33.56 -25.68 -4.84
N MET A 466 -32.30 -26.11 -5.00
CA MET A 466 -31.97 -27.48 -5.41
C MET A 466 -32.32 -28.52 -4.33
N GLN A 467 -32.28 -28.11 -3.06
CA GLN A 467 -32.71 -28.90 -1.91
C GLN A 467 -34.20 -28.76 -1.59
N LYS A 468 -34.98 -28.09 -2.45
CA LYS A 468 -36.44 -27.86 -2.32
C LYS A 468 -36.84 -26.93 -1.17
N VAL A 469 -35.95 -26.05 -0.73
CA VAL A 469 -36.27 -24.96 0.21
C VAL A 469 -36.61 -23.70 -0.59
N ALA A 470 -37.65 -22.97 -0.17
CA ALA A 470 -38.04 -21.70 -0.78
C ALA A 470 -36.91 -20.67 -0.66
N ASN A 471 -36.90 -19.63 -1.50
CA ASN A 471 -35.83 -18.64 -1.50
C ASN A 471 -35.70 -17.95 -0.12
N PRO A 472 -34.63 -18.22 0.65
CA PRO A 472 -34.52 -17.71 2.01
C PRO A 472 -34.12 -16.23 2.05
N VAL A 473 -33.61 -15.67 0.94
CA VAL A 473 -33.25 -14.25 0.80
C VAL A 473 -34.02 -13.63 -0.38
N PRO A 474 -35.29 -13.21 -0.19
CA PRO A 474 -36.13 -12.70 -1.29
C PRO A 474 -35.57 -11.46 -2.01
N ARG A 475 -34.75 -10.66 -1.32
CA ARG A 475 -34.08 -9.48 -1.88
C ARG A 475 -33.08 -9.83 -3.00
N VAL A 476 -32.64 -11.08 -3.06
CA VAL A 476 -31.76 -11.61 -4.10
C VAL A 476 -32.56 -12.63 -4.90
N SER A 477 -32.97 -12.24 -6.11
CA SER A 477 -33.71 -13.15 -7.00
C SER A 477 -32.83 -14.30 -7.49
N HIS A 478 -33.46 -15.43 -7.80
CA HIS A 478 -32.79 -16.54 -8.48
C HIS A 478 -32.40 -16.17 -9.92
N PRO A 479 -31.39 -16.83 -10.51
CA PRO A 479 -31.13 -16.71 -11.94
C PRO A 479 -32.34 -17.15 -12.78
N ASP A 480 -32.53 -16.55 -13.96
CA ASP A 480 -33.73 -16.75 -14.80
C ASP A 480 -33.99 -18.21 -15.18
N TRP A 481 -32.95 -19.03 -15.38
CA TRP A 481 -33.10 -20.46 -15.68
C TRP A 481 -33.67 -21.23 -14.50
N LEU A 482 -33.23 -20.91 -13.27
CA LEU A 482 -33.70 -21.58 -12.06
C LEU A 482 -35.14 -21.16 -11.75
N HIS A 483 -35.47 -19.89 -11.93
CA HIS A 483 -36.83 -19.40 -11.78
C HIS A 483 -37.78 -20.07 -12.79
N ARG A 484 -37.37 -20.19 -14.07
CA ARG A 484 -38.14 -20.94 -15.09
C ARG A 484 -38.34 -22.40 -14.71
N ARG A 485 -37.31 -23.05 -14.13
CA ARG A 485 -37.37 -24.45 -13.70
C ARG A 485 -38.26 -24.67 -12.48
N LEU A 486 -38.29 -23.73 -11.54
CA LEU A 486 -39.20 -23.76 -10.40
C LEU A 486 -40.64 -23.55 -10.86
N MET A 487 -40.89 -22.55 -11.69
CA MET A 487 -42.20 -22.30 -12.29
C MET A 487 -42.71 -23.51 -13.07
N ALA A 488 -41.87 -24.16 -13.89
CA ALA A 488 -42.25 -25.36 -14.62
C ALA A 488 -42.56 -26.58 -13.72
N LYS A 489 -42.06 -26.60 -12.47
CA LYS A 489 -42.39 -27.63 -11.48
C LYS A 489 -43.67 -27.30 -10.69
N GLU A 490 -43.92 -26.02 -10.45
CA GLU A 490 -45.10 -25.51 -9.74
C GLU A 490 -46.33 -25.36 -10.65
N ASP A 491 -46.12 -25.35 -11.98
CA ASP A 491 -47.19 -25.27 -12.96
C ASP A 491 -48.05 -26.55 -12.95
N LYS A 492 -49.31 -26.40 -12.52
CA LYS A 492 -50.32 -27.46 -12.51
C LYS A 492 -50.74 -27.87 -13.94
N PHE A 493 -50.52 -27.01 -14.94
CA PHE A 493 -50.89 -27.24 -16.33
C PHE A 493 -49.64 -27.37 -17.20
N LYS A 494 -49.10 -28.58 -17.29
CA LYS A 494 -47.93 -28.88 -18.12
C LYS A 494 -48.27 -28.73 -19.60
N GLN A 495 -47.87 -27.63 -20.24
CA GLN A 495 -47.83 -27.55 -21.69
C GLN A 495 -46.59 -28.29 -22.20
N ASN A 496 -46.77 -29.52 -22.69
CA ASN A 496 -45.68 -30.31 -23.28
C ASN A 496 -45.12 -29.59 -24.52
N ARG A 497 -43.80 -29.64 -24.72
CA ARG A 497 -43.21 -29.21 -25.99
C ARG A 497 -43.73 -30.12 -27.09
N ILE A 498 -44.01 -29.57 -28.27
CA ILE A 498 -44.40 -30.32 -29.48
C ILE A 498 -43.42 -31.47 -29.77
N THR A 499 -42.13 -31.31 -29.43
CA THR A 499 -41.10 -32.35 -29.57
C THR A 499 -41.36 -33.60 -28.72
N ASP A 500 -42.00 -33.46 -27.55
CA ASP A 500 -42.32 -34.58 -26.67
C ASP A 500 -43.56 -35.35 -27.17
N MET A 501 -44.34 -34.77 -28.09
CA MET A 501 -45.49 -35.44 -28.73
C MET A 501 -45.08 -36.37 -29.88
N PHE A 502 -43.81 -36.38 -30.29
CA PHE A 502 -43.27 -37.25 -31.35
C PHE A 502 -42.40 -38.40 -30.82
N GLY A 503 -42.38 -38.64 -29.50
CA GLY A 503 -41.77 -39.82 -28.91
C GLY A 503 -42.63 -41.06 -29.15
N ARG A 504 -42.06 -42.08 -29.81
CA ARG A 504 -42.72 -43.35 -30.12
C ARG A 504 -43.15 -44.06 -28.82
N LEU A 505 -44.46 -44.15 -28.57
CA LEU A 505 -45.02 -44.90 -27.44
C LEU A 505 -44.80 -46.42 -27.60
N PRO A 506 -44.48 -47.15 -26.52
CA PRO A 506 -44.51 -48.61 -26.50
C PRO A 506 -45.95 -49.13 -26.69
N PRO A 507 -46.14 -50.34 -27.25
CA PRO A 507 -47.45 -50.82 -27.65
C PRO A 507 -48.25 -51.32 -26.45
N GLY A 508 -49.41 -50.71 -26.22
CA GLY A 508 -50.41 -51.20 -25.27
C GLY A 508 -51.24 -50.07 -24.68
N GLU A 509 -52.44 -49.90 -25.25
CA GLU A 509 -53.68 -49.40 -24.65
C GLU A 509 -54.37 -48.32 -25.49
N ARG A 510 -55.48 -48.76 -26.12
CA ARG A 510 -56.52 -47.94 -26.74
C ARG A 510 -57.76 -48.02 -25.85
N ALA A 511 -58.43 -46.89 -25.66
CA ALA A 511 -59.89 -46.72 -25.49
C ALA A 511 -60.15 -45.20 -25.25
N CYS A 512 -60.69 -44.43 -26.20
CA CYS A 512 -62.12 -44.19 -26.52
C CYS A 512 -62.86 -43.45 -25.36
N VAL A 513 -63.70 -42.40 -25.51
CA VAL A 513 -64.77 -42.11 -26.49
C VAL A 513 -65.24 -40.62 -26.34
N ASP A 514 -65.60 -39.99 -27.46
CA ASP A 514 -66.64 -38.97 -27.81
C ASP A 514 -66.93 -37.62 -27.08
N LEU A 515 -66.70 -36.54 -27.85
CA LEU A 515 -67.63 -35.52 -28.39
C LEU A 515 -68.85 -34.99 -27.57
N ALA A 516 -68.78 -33.69 -27.19
CA ALA A 516 -69.67 -32.52 -27.51
C ALA A 516 -71.22 -32.61 -27.31
N PRO A 517 -72.01 -31.50 -27.12
CA PRO A 517 -71.79 -30.16 -27.72
C PRO A 517 -72.36 -28.88 -27.01
N VAL A 518 -72.15 -27.74 -27.70
CA VAL A 518 -72.85 -26.40 -27.66
C VAL A 518 -72.51 -25.49 -26.48
N GLY A 519 -72.18 -24.19 -26.58
CA GLY A 519 -72.17 -23.09 -27.56
C GLY A 519 -71.97 -21.81 -26.68
N SER A 520 -71.50 -20.63 -27.06
CA SER A 520 -71.44 -19.85 -28.29
C SER A 520 -70.59 -18.59 -28.03
N ALA A 521 -70.24 -17.87 -29.11
CA ALA A 521 -69.66 -16.50 -29.18
C ALA A 521 -68.12 -16.33 -29.09
N GLY A 522 -67.45 -16.56 -30.23
CA GLY A 522 -67.10 -15.45 -31.13
C GLY A 522 -65.86 -14.59 -30.82
N PRO A 523 -64.73 -14.77 -31.56
CA PRO A 523 -63.44 -14.11 -31.35
C PRO A 523 -63.15 -12.98 -32.36
N LYS A 524 -62.12 -12.15 -32.10
CA LYS A 524 -61.46 -11.33 -33.14
C LYS A 524 -60.01 -11.76 -33.34
N GLN A 525 -59.81 -12.34 -34.53
CA GLN A 525 -58.61 -12.62 -35.35
C GLN A 525 -57.49 -11.56 -35.28
N LEU A 526 -56.17 -11.83 -35.28
CA LEU A 526 -55.28 -12.62 -36.16
C LEU A 526 -55.33 -12.19 -37.65
N VAL A 527 -54.21 -11.75 -38.22
CA VAL A 527 -53.37 -12.51 -39.19
C VAL A 527 -52.26 -11.59 -39.78
N ASP A 528 -51.22 -12.31 -40.19
CA ASP A 528 -49.87 -12.11 -40.72
C ASP A 528 -49.78 -11.84 -42.26
N ILE A 529 -48.52 -11.67 -42.69
CA ILE A 529 -47.87 -12.15 -43.93
C ILE A 529 -47.50 -11.17 -45.07
N GLU A 530 -46.37 -11.52 -45.69
CA GLU A 530 -45.41 -10.80 -46.54
C GLU A 530 -45.90 -10.27 -47.92
N ASP A 531 -44.97 -9.60 -48.61
CA ASP A 531 -44.95 -9.12 -50.00
C ASP A 531 -45.59 -7.75 -50.32
N PHE A 532 -44.73 -6.75 -50.55
CA PHE A 532 -44.48 -6.19 -51.89
C PHE A 532 -43.31 -5.19 -51.85
N GLY A 533 -42.22 -5.53 -52.54
CA GLY A 533 -41.04 -4.67 -52.70
C GLY A 533 -41.07 -3.78 -53.96
N HIS A 534 -40.20 -2.76 -53.89
CA HIS A 534 -39.51 -2.03 -54.98
C HIS A 534 -40.24 -0.94 -55.80
N SER A 535 -39.86 0.33 -55.61
CA SER A 535 -38.78 0.96 -56.43
C SER A 535 -38.46 2.43 -56.10
N ALA A 536 -37.14 2.65 -56.09
CA ALA A 536 -36.27 3.81 -56.28
C ALA A 536 -36.74 5.23 -56.70
N ASN A 537 -35.96 6.19 -56.15
CA ASN A 537 -35.34 7.40 -56.72
C ASN A 537 -36.07 8.76 -56.74
N GLY A 538 -35.37 9.80 -56.24
CA GLY A 538 -35.30 11.10 -56.93
C GLY A 538 -35.33 12.40 -56.12
N ALA A 539 -34.25 12.71 -55.41
CA ALA A 539 -33.58 14.03 -55.29
C ALA A 539 -34.25 15.31 -54.70
N ALA A 540 -33.44 15.93 -53.82
CA ALA A 540 -33.04 17.36 -53.79
C ALA A 540 -33.66 18.34 -52.76
N GLY A 541 -32.74 19.04 -52.06
CA GLY A 541 -32.91 20.34 -51.39
C GLY A 541 -33.10 20.24 -49.88
N GLY A 542 -32.32 20.84 -48.99
CA GLY A 542 -31.26 21.84 -49.11
C GLY A 542 -31.07 22.46 -47.71
N VAL A 543 -29.87 22.31 -47.14
CA VAL A 543 -29.47 22.86 -45.85
C VAL A 543 -29.30 24.38 -45.97
N LYS A 544 -29.89 25.18 -45.08
CA LYS A 544 -29.58 26.61 -44.91
C LYS A 544 -28.89 26.88 -43.58
N LYS A 545 -27.65 27.38 -43.69
CA LYS A 545 -26.88 28.11 -42.69
C LYS A 545 -27.52 29.49 -42.44
N ILE A 546 -27.45 29.99 -41.21
CA ILE A 546 -27.56 31.43 -40.93
C ILE A 546 -26.26 31.90 -40.28
N VAL A 547 -25.72 32.96 -40.88
CA VAL A 547 -24.51 33.69 -40.55
C VAL A 547 -24.91 34.89 -39.68
N PHE A 548 -24.12 35.21 -38.65
CA PHE A 548 -24.01 36.58 -38.15
C PHE A 548 -22.54 36.96 -38.00
N SER A 549 -22.15 38.06 -38.65
CA SER A 549 -20.80 38.60 -38.60
C SER A 549 -20.78 40.01 -38.01
N LYS A 550 -19.88 40.19 -37.03
CA LYS A 550 -18.97 41.32 -36.75
C LYS A 550 -19.52 42.72 -36.45
N LYS A 551 -19.05 43.26 -35.30
CA LYS A 551 -18.09 44.38 -35.31
C LYS A 551 -17.25 44.49 -34.02
N ARG A 552 -16.00 44.94 -34.20
CA ARG A 552 -14.92 45.18 -33.23
C ARG A 552 -15.17 46.42 -32.34
N LYS A 553 -14.60 46.41 -31.13
CA LYS A 553 -13.88 47.57 -30.55
C LYS A 553 -12.80 47.09 -29.57
N ALA A 554 -11.76 47.90 -29.44
CA ALA A 554 -10.44 47.58 -28.92
C ALA A 554 -10.10 48.31 -27.61
N LYS A 555 -9.03 47.82 -26.97
CA LYS A 555 -8.14 48.40 -25.92
C LYS A 555 -8.46 48.12 -24.45
N GLY A 556 -7.43 47.62 -23.76
CA GLY A 556 -7.29 47.55 -22.29
C GLY A 556 -6.43 46.38 -21.80
N LYS A 557 -5.15 46.29 -22.23
CA LYS A 557 -4.13 45.38 -21.66
C LYS A 557 -3.41 46.10 -20.54
N GLU A 558 -3.23 45.42 -19.40
CA GLU A 558 -1.97 45.30 -18.62
C GLU A 558 -2.29 44.71 -17.25
N ASN A 559 -2.18 43.37 -17.11
CA ASN A 559 -1.78 42.62 -15.89
C ASN A 559 -2.06 41.08 -15.93
N GLU A 560 -2.39 40.49 -17.08
CA GLU A 560 -2.59 39.02 -17.22
C GLU A 560 -1.52 38.32 -18.09
N ALA A 561 -0.49 39.01 -18.56
CA ALA A 561 0.49 38.47 -19.52
C ALA A 561 1.64 37.63 -18.92
N LEU A 562 1.51 37.10 -17.71
CA LEU A 562 2.54 36.24 -17.09
C LEU A 562 2.02 34.86 -16.66
N ALA A 563 0.71 34.61 -16.73
CA ALA A 563 0.11 33.32 -16.40
C ALA A 563 -0.19 32.47 -17.65
N ASP A 564 -0.62 33.11 -18.76
CA ASP A 564 -1.04 32.40 -19.97
C ASP A 564 0.13 31.88 -20.84
N ASP A 565 1.31 32.50 -20.78
CA ASP A 565 2.51 32.03 -21.51
C ASP A 565 3.09 30.72 -20.92
N ILE A 566 2.61 30.29 -19.74
CA ILE A 566 3.04 29.06 -19.06
C ILE A 566 2.13 27.88 -19.43
N ASP A 567 0.83 28.11 -19.64
CA ASP A 567 -0.13 27.06 -19.99
C ASP A 567 -0.05 26.63 -21.47
N GLU A 568 0.25 27.55 -22.40
CA GLU A 568 0.44 27.19 -23.83
C GLU A 568 1.75 26.40 -24.08
N ALA A 569 2.82 26.69 -23.34
CA ALA A 569 4.08 25.93 -23.41
C ALA A 569 4.01 24.57 -22.68
N GLU A 570 3.15 24.44 -21.68
CA GLU A 570 2.91 23.19 -20.95
C GLU A 570 1.94 22.23 -21.69
N ALA A 571 1.02 22.75 -22.51
CA ALA A 571 0.14 21.96 -23.37
C ALA A 571 0.84 21.41 -24.64
N GLU A 572 1.86 22.09 -25.18
CA GLU A 572 2.60 21.65 -26.38
C GLU A 572 3.58 20.47 -26.16
N ALA A 573 3.81 20.06 -24.90
CA ALA A 573 4.79 19.04 -24.54
C ALA A 573 4.19 17.62 -24.36
N ASP A 574 2.87 17.47 -24.39
CA ASP A 574 2.21 16.16 -24.43
C ASP A 574 2.31 15.60 -25.86
N GLY A 575 3.38 14.83 -26.11
CA GLY A 575 3.54 14.02 -27.33
C GLY A 575 4.87 14.20 -28.09
N ARG A 576 5.78 15.08 -27.66
CA ARG A 576 7.10 15.21 -28.34
C ARG A 576 8.07 14.11 -27.87
N PRO A 577 8.69 13.35 -28.79
CA PRO A 577 9.68 12.34 -28.43
C PRO A 577 10.90 12.99 -27.78
N MET A 578 11.50 12.32 -26.78
CA MET A 578 12.69 12.79 -26.08
C MET A 578 13.81 13.14 -27.09
N PRO A 579 14.32 14.39 -27.11
CA PRO A 579 15.40 14.77 -28.02
C PRO A 579 16.67 13.96 -27.74
N ASP A 580 17.36 13.55 -28.81
CA ASP A 580 18.58 12.77 -28.74
C ASP A 580 19.74 13.64 -28.21
N LYS A 581 20.40 13.17 -27.14
CA LYS A 581 21.50 13.87 -26.46
C LYS A 581 22.66 14.21 -27.40
N GLN A 582 22.91 13.37 -28.42
CA GLN A 582 24.02 13.57 -29.35
C GLN A 582 23.68 14.55 -30.49
N LYS A 583 22.39 14.79 -30.76
CA LYS A 583 21.93 15.66 -31.86
C LYS A 583 21.44 17.02 -31.37
N ASP A 584 20.77 17.08 -30.22
CA ASP A 584 20.31 18.33 -29.61
C ASP A 584 20.43 18.26 -28.08
N TYR A 585 21.63 18.59 -27.59
CA TYR A 585 21.91 18.62 -26.16
C TYR A 585 21.09 19.70 -25.43
N GLN A 586 20.81 20.84 -26.07
CA GLN A 586 20.05 21.93 -25.43
C GLN A 586 18.57 21.56 -25.29
N GLY A 587 17.96 20.96 -26.31
CA GLY A 587 16.60 20.42 -26.26
C GLY A 587 16.48 19.28 -25.25
N TRP A 588 17.44 18.35 -25.22
CA TRP A 588 17.51 17.30 -24.20
C TRP A 588 17.63 17.86 -22.78
N LEU A 589 18.46 18.89 -22.57
CA LEU A 589 18.66 19.51 -21.26
C LEU A 589 17.41 20.26 -20.80
N ARG A 590 16.72 20.97 -21.70
CA ARG A 590 15.43 21.63 -21.40
C ARG A 590 14.37 20.61 -21.01
N TYR A 591 14.26 19.51 -21.74
CA TYR A 591 13.36 18.40 -21.43
C TYR A 591 13.68 17.76 -20.07
N GLN A 592 14.97 17.50 -19.76
CA GLN A 592 15.38 16.94 -18.47
C GLN A 592 15.17 17.90 -17.30
N LYS A 593 15.43 19.20 -17.47
CA LYS A 593 15.14 20.22 -16.45
C LYS A 593 13.64 20.31 -16.16
N LEU A 594 12.80 20.25 -17.20
CA LEU A 594 11.35 20.21 -17.06
C LEU A 594 10.88 18.93 -16.35
N LYS A 595 11.40 17.76 -16.74
CA LYS A 595 11.13 16.47 -16.09
C LYS A 595 11.56 16.46 -14.62
N LYS A 596 12.72 17.02 -14.29
CA LYS A 596 13.21 17.18 -12.91
C LYS A 596 12.34 18.14 -12.11
N ARG A 597 11.92 19.27 -12.71
CA ARG A 597 11.00 20.24 -12.08
C ARG A 597 9.64 19.62 -11.80
N ARG A 598 9.10 18.82 -12.74
CA ARG A 598 7.86 18.05 -12.56
C ARG A 598 7.96 17.04 -11.42
N ARG A 599 9.10 16.34 -11.29
CA ARG A 599 9.37 15.45 -10.13
C ARG A 599 9.39 16.21 -8.81
N GLN A 600 10.06 17.36 -8.76
CA GLN A 600 10.14 18.19 -7.54
C GLN A 600 8.78 18.78 -7.14
N LEU A 601 7.97 19.25 -8.09
CA LEU A 601 6.63 19.78 -7.86
C LEU A 601 5.60 18.69 -7.51
N SER A 602 5.79 17.46 -8.00
CA SER A 602 4.92 16.32 -7.66
C SER A 602 5.13 15.83 -6.22
N GLY A 603 6.16 16.33 -5.52
CA GLY A 603 6.51 15.90 -4.17
C GLY A 603 7.31 14.60 -4.14
N ASP A 604 8.11 14.33 -5.17
CA ASP A 604 9.06 13.19 -5.24
C ASP A 604 10.29 13.43 -4.33
N GLY A 605 10.05 13.90 -3.11
CA GLY A 605 11.00 13.74 -2.01
C GLY A 605 10.88 12.30 -1.51
N PRO A 606 11.98 11.64 -1.11
CA PRO A 606 11.93 10.25 -0.68
C PRO A 606 10.95 10.12 0.50
N THR A 607 9.77 9.56 0.25
CA THR A 607 8.85 9.13 1.30
C THR A 607 9.52 8.05 2.13
N ALA A 608 9.24 8.09 3.43
CA ALA A 608 9.93 7.48 4.56
C ALA A 608 10.18 5.95 4.57
N ALA A 609 10.05 5.23 3.45
CA ALA A 609 10.24 3.79 3.34
C ALA A 609 11.07 3.40 2.11
N GLU A 610 12.33 3.84 2.06
CA GLU A 610 13.51 3.07 1.57
C GLU A 610 14.76 3.95 1.51
N PRO A 611 15.88 3.53 2.11
CA PRO A 611 17.17 3.85 1.51
C PRO A 611 18.12 2.65 1.55
N ALA A 612 18.13 1.84 0.48
CA ALA A 612 19.12 0.79 0.29
C ALA A 612 19.48 0.57 -1.20
N ALA A 613 19.83 1.64 -1.95
CA ALA A 613 20.30 1.44 -3.34
C ALA A 613 21.27 2.49 -3.89
N PHE A 614 21.93 3.30 -3.04
CA PHE A 614 23.07 4.14 -3.46
C PHE A 614 24.20 4.04 -2.43
N ALA A 615 24.84 2.87 -2.40
CA ALA A 615 26.05 2.61 -1.63
C ALA A 615 27.26 2.71 -2.58
N GLY A 616 27.91 3.88 -2.60
CA GLY A 616 29.19 4.08 -3.27
C GLY A 616 29.60 5.56 -3.28
N GLY A 617 30.60 5.93 -2.47
CA GLY A 617 31.23 7.26 -2.47
C GLY A 617 30.72 8.23 -1.40
N VAL A 618 29.47 8.69 -1.49
CA VAL A 618 28.94 9.78 -0.63
C VAL A 618 28.59 9.31 0.80
N SER A 619 28.31 8.01 0.97
CA SER A 619 27.97 7.42 2.27
C SER A 619 29.09 7.52 3.32
N GLY A 620 30.36 7.60 2.90
CA GLY A 620 31.50 7.73 3.83
C GLY A 620 31.58 9.11 4.48
N TYR A 621 31.19 10.16 3.75
CA TYR A 621 31.15 11.53 4.26
C TYR A 621 30.04 11.71 5.31
N PHE A 622 28.83 11.23 5.01
CA PHE A 622 27.71 11.23 5.96
C PHE A 622 27.98 10.36 7.18
N ARG A 623 28.72 9.25 7.04
CA ARG A 623 29.11 8.38 8.15
C ARG A 623 30.04 9.09 9.14
N ARG A 624 31.09 9.76 8.65
CA ARG A 624 32.00 10.56 9.50
C ARG A 624 31.27 11.71 10.19
N GLN A 625 30.36 12.39 9.47
CA GLN A 625 29.56 13.46 10.07
C GLN A 625 28.61 12.95 11.16
N ALA A 626 28.02 11.77 10.99
CA ALA A 626 27.16 11.14 11.98
C ALA A 626 27.94 10.64 13.20
N GLU A 627 29.14 10.09 13.00
CA GLU A 627 30.04 9.65 14.10
C GLU A 627 30.50 10.82 14.99
N ASP A 628 30.84 11.97 14.37
CA ASP A 628 31.18 13.21 15.09
C ASP A 628 30.01 13.74 15.95
N LEU A 629 28.78 13.61 15.46
CA LEU A 629 27.57 14.09 16.14
C LEU A 629 27.21 13.22 17.36
N VAL A 630 27.57 11.95 17.37
CA VAL A 630 27.10 11.02 18.42
C VAL A 630 28.09 10.88 19.56
N SER A 631 29.38 10.91 19.22
CA SER A 631 30.46 10.69 20.19
C SER A 631 30.75 11.91 21.07
N ARG A 632 30.28 13.10 20.69
CA ARG A 632 30.68 14.38 21.30
C ARG A 632 29.52 15.12 21.95
N THR A 633 29.86 15.98 22.90
CA THR A 633 28.93 16.89 23.57
C THR A 633 28.52 18.05 22.65
N TRP A 634 27.25 18.43 22.70
CA TRP A 634 26.70 19.51 21.90
C TRP A 634 26.53 20.74 22.79
N GLU A 635 27.16 21.84 22.41
CA GLU A 635 26.92 23.15 23.02
C GLU A 635 25.82 23.85 22.23
N VAL A 636 24.65 24.07 22.83
CA VAL A 636 23.47 24.61 22.15
C VAL A 636 23.53 26.14 22.17
N LEU A 637 23.57 26.79 21.01
CA LEU A 637 23.59 28.26 20.89
C LEU A 637 22.19 28.87 20.83
N GLN A 638 21.31 28.28 20.03
CA GLN A 638 19.96 28.81 19.82
C GLN A 638 19.02 27.70 19.35
N ILE A 639 17.79 27.70 19.85
CA ILE A 639 16.67 26.92 19.32
C ILE A 639 15.69 27.91 18.67
N ASP A 640 15.44 27.74 17.38
CA ASP A 640 14.62 28.65 16.59
C ASP A 640 13.38 27.94 16.03
N GLU A 641 12.25 28.63 16.00
CA GLU A 641 11.00 28.10 15.44
C GLU A 641 11.07 28.04 13.92
N THR A 642 10.58 26.95 13.33
CA THR A 642 10.43 26.84 11.88
C THR A 642 8.98 27.09 11.45
N ASP A 643 8.71 27.13 10.15
CA ASP A 643 7.35 27.30 9.62
C ASP A 643 6.45 26.08 9.94
N THR A 644 7.04 24.92 10.25
CA THR A 644 6.29 23.72 10.65
C THR A 644 6.12 23.66 12.18
N PRO A 645 4.88 23.62 12.71
CA PRO A 645 4.64 23.54 14.14
C PRO A 645 5.26 22.29 14.77
N GLY A 646 5.99 22.47 15.87
CA GLY A 646 6.68 21.38 16.58
C GLY A 646 8.07 21.03 16.04
N ASP A 647 8.47 21.60 14.90
CA ASP A 647 9.85 21.51 14.41
C ASP A 647 10.63 22.79 14.71
N PHE A 648 11.81 22.59 15.28
CA PHE A 648 12.76 23.62 15.64
C PHE A 648 14.07 23.43 14.89
N ARG A 649 14.74 24.54 14.58
CA ARG A 649 16.13 24.57 14.11
C ARG A 649 17.02 24.86 15.31
N MET A 650 17.82 23.88 15.70
CA MET A 650 18.78 23.99 16.79
C MET A 650 20.18 24.24 16.24
N TRP A 651 20.80 25.33 16.64
CA TRP A 651 22.19 25.66 16.33
C TRP A 651 23.10 25.10 17.41
N ILE A 652 24.01 24.21 17.03
CA ILE A 652 24.94 23.57 17.95
C ILE A 652 26.38 23.78 17.53
N VAL A 653 27.28 23.85 18.51
CA VAL A 653 28.73 23.83 18.31
C VAL A 653 29.26 22.47 18.74
N ILE A 654 30.00 21.84 17.83
CA ILE A 654 30.74 20.60 18.07
C ILE A 654 32.14 20.79 17.51
N ASP A 655 33.17 20.65 18.36
CA ASP A 655 34.57 20.75 17.95
C ASP A 655 34.86 22.03 17.15
N ARG A 656 34.42 23.17 17.70
CA ARG A 656 34.57 24.50 17.09
C ARG A 656 33.97 24.61 15.68
N LYS A 657 32.96 23.79 15.36
CA LYS A 657 32.16 23.88 14.12
C LYS A 657 30.70 24.10 14.46
N LEU A 658 30.10 25.11 13.84
CA LEU A 658 28.68 25.40 13.95
C LEU A 658 27.89 24.50 13.01
N ARG A 659 26.82 23.87 13.50
CA ARG A 659 25.92 23.04 12.69
C ARG A 659 24.45 23.33 13.04
N PRO A 660 23.57 23.53 12.04
CA PRO A 660 22.13 23.51 12.26
C PRO A 660 21.62 22.06 12.27
N VAL A 661 20.78 21.73 13.24
CA VAL A 661 20.12 20.43 13.40
C VAL A 661 18.62 20.63 13.51
N ARG A 662 17.81 19.76 12.90
CA ARG A 662 16.35 19.77 13.06
C ARG A 662 15.99 19.02 14.35
N LEU A 663 15.24 19.68 15.23
CA LEU A 663 14.75 19.16 16.49
C LEU A 663 13.21 19.11 16.46
N THR A 664 12.63 17.93 16.65
CA THR A 664 11.18 17.76 16.73
C THR A 664 10.77 17.66 18.21
N VAL A 665 9.92 18.57 18.64
CA VAL A 665 9.41 18.65 20.02
C VAL A 665 7.92 18.35 20.02
N PRO A 666 7.49 17.20 20.58
CA PRO A 666 6.08 16.85 20.67
C PRO A 666 5.37 17.66 21.76
N ARG A 667 4.05 17.77 21.62
CA ARG A 667 3.16 18.29 22.65
C ARG A 667 2.97 17.23 23.72
N ILE A 668 3.32 17.59 24.96
CA ILE A 668 3.12 16.76 26.16
C ILE A 668 2.17 17.51 27.11
N PHE A 669 1.15 16.82 27.58
CA PHE A 669 0.25 17.26 28.63
C PHE A 669 -0.17 16.07 29.51
N TYR A 670 -0.65 16.37 30.70
CA TYR A 670 -1.01 15.35 31.69
C TYR A 670 -2.51 15.39 32.00
N VAL A 671 -3.14 14.23 32.08
CA VAL A 671 -4.57 14.08 32.37
C VAL A 671 -4.73 13.17 33.59
N ASN A 672 -5.33 13.70 34.66
CA ASN A 672 -5.66 12.93 35.85
C ASN A 672 -7.11 12.44 35.72
N LEU A 673 -7.31 11.13 35.56
CA LEU A 673 -8.63 10.50 35.44
C LEU A 673 -9.13 9.96 36.78
N ARG A 674 -10.46 9.96 36.95
CA ARG A 674 -11.14 9.42 38.14
C ARG A 674 -11.22 7.90 38.12
N GLU A 675 -11.29 7.31 36.94
CA GLU A 675 -11.38 5.86 36.73
C GLU A 675 -10.11 5.32 36.06
N GLU A 676 -9.83 4.04 36.24
CA GLU A 676 -8.69 3.33 35.65
C GLU A 676 -9.02 2.87 34.22
N GLN A 677 -9.33 3.81 33.36
CA GLN A 677 -9.52 3.55 31.93
C GLN A 677 -8.58 4.44 31.12
N PRO A 678 -7.79 3.88 30.19
CA PRO A 678 -7.03 4.70 29.27
C PRO A 678 -8.01 5.55 28.43
N PRO A 679 -7.66 6.79 28.05
CA PRO A 679 -8.48 7.57 27.15
C PRO A 679 -8.66 6.81 25.82
N GLU A 680 -9.84 6.26 25.55
CA GLU A 680 -10.18 5.57 24.27
C GLU A 680 -10.13 6.51 23.04
N TYR A 681 -9.90 7.80 23.26
CA TYR A 681 -10.20 8.86 22.30
C TYR A 681 -9.02 9.35 21.47
N VAL A 682 -7.95 8.58 21.34
CA VAL A 682 -6.75 9.07 20.66
C VAL A 682 -6.22 8.06 19.65
N ASP A 683 -6.22 8.52 18.40
CA ASP A 683 -5.60 7.96 17.21
C ASP A 683 -4.28 7.20 17.49
N ASP A 684 -3.92 6.21 16.66
CA ASP A 684 -2.70 5.37 16.80
C ASP A 684 -1.38 6.19 16.85
N SER A 685 -1.48 7.50 16.57
CA SER A 685 -0.39 8.49 16.57
C SER A 685 -0.11 9.12 17.94
N VAL A 686 -0.86 8.80 18.99
CA VAL A 686 -0.71 9.38 20.33
C VAL A 686 -0.23 8.34 21.34
N PHE A 687 0.88 8.66 22.01
CA PHE A 687 1.43 7.83 23.07
C PHE A 687 0.81 8.23 24.40
N VAL A 688 0.19 7.27 25.09
CA VAL A 688 -0.39 7.45 26.42
C VAL A 688 0.32 6.53 27.40
N LEU A 689 0.93 7.12 28.43
CA LEU A 689 1.64 6.39 29.49
C LEU A 689 1.05 6.73 30.85
N LYS A 690 0.82 5.72 31.70
CA LYS A 690 0.44 5.95 33.10
C LYS A 690 1.68 6.36 33.88
N VAL A 691 1.66 7.51 34.55
CA VAL A 691 2.83 8.07 35.25
C VAL A 691 2.45 8.51 36.65
N VAL A 692 3.39 8.40 37.60
CA VAL A 692 3.23 8.92 38.96
C VAL A 692 4.05 10.20 39.10
N ARG A 693 3.38 11.34 39.28
CA ARG A 693 3.99 12.67 39.49
C ARG A 693 3.28 13.39 40.62
N GLN A 694 3.97 14.31 41.31
CA GLN A 694 3.32 15.20 42.26
C GLN A 694 2.56 16.31 41.51
N LEU A 695 1.25 16.43 41.76
CA LEU A 695 0.42 17.44 41.11
C LEU A 695 0.55 18.81 41.81
N PRO A 696 0.48 19.92 41.06
CA PRO A 696 0.48 21.26 41.64
C PRO A 696 -0.61 21.44 42.68
N ARG A 697 -0.38 22.30 43.69
CA ARG A 697 -1.35 22.65 44.74
C ARG A 697 -1.82 21.49 45.63
N GLY A 698 -1.08 20.36 45.65
CA GLY A 698 -1.38 19.23 46.54
C GLY A 698 -2.59 18.39 46.12
N HIS A 699 -3.02 18.47 44.85
CA HIS A 699 -4.10 17.63 44.35
C HIS A 699 -3.74 16.13 44.40
N ALA A 700 -4.71 15.29 44.79
CA ALA A 700 -4.53 13.84 44.85
C ALA A 700 -4.34 13.24 43.44
N VAL A 701 -3.26 12.49 43.27
CA VAL A 701 -2.97 11.70 42.07
C VAL A 701 -3.87 10.47 42.09
N ARG A 702 -4.76 10.35 41.10
CA ARG A 702 -5.59 9.16 40.92
C ARG A 702 -4.95 8.31 39.81
N HIS A 703 -5.49 8.39 38.60
CA HIS A 703 -4.92 7.75 37.41
C HIS A 703 -4.37 8.84 36.49
N LEU A 704 -3.10 9.21 36.70
CA LEU A 704 -2.43 10.23 35.91
C LEU A 704 -1.81 9.62 34.65
N TYR A 705 -2.18 10.16 33.50
CA TYR A 705 -1.66 9.77 32.20
C TYR A 705 -0.89 10.92 31.56
N GLU A 706 0.29 10.61 31.03
CA GLU A 706 1.08 11.48 30.16
C GLU A 706 0.67 11.19 28.71
N CYS A 707 0.19 12.22 28.02
CA CYS A 707 -0.20 12.14 26.62
C CYS A 707 0.82 12.90 25.77
N GLN A 708 1.43 12.21 24.81
CA GLN A 708 2.43 12.74 23.89
C GLN A 708 1.95 12.63 22.44
N MET A 709 1.93 13.76 21.72
CA MET A 709 1.51 13.80 20.31
C MET A 709 2.28 14.88 19.52
N PRO A 710 2.42 14.76 18.19
CA PRO A 710 2.95 15.82 17.34
C PRO A 710 2.12 17.11 17.43
N GLU A 711 2.77 18.28 17.37
CA GLU A 711 2.09 19.58 17.51
C GLU A 711 1.05 19.83 16.42
N ALA A 712 1.33 19.43 15.17
CA ALA A 712 0.37 19.56 14.07
C ALA A 712 -0.94 18.81 14.37
N ILE A 713 -0.85 17.58 14.90
CA ILE A 713 -2.01 16.75 15.27
C ILE A 713 -2.77 17.38 16.44
N TYR A 714 -2.05 17.96 17.41
CA TYR A 714 -2.68 18.68 18.50
C TYR A 714 -3.50 19.87 17.99
N LEU A 715 -2.92 20.69 17.09
CA LEU A 715 -3.57 21.87 16.49
C LEU A 715 -4.82 21.51 15.66
N ASP A 716 -4.75 20.43 14.90
CA ASP A 716 -5.89 19.95 14.11
C ASP A 716 -7.04 19.43 14.98
N ASN A 717 -6.71 18.83 16.14
CA ASN A 717 -7.67 18.19 17.05
C ASN A 717 -8.03 19.03 18.29
N VAL A 718 -7.63 20.31 18.38
CA VAL A 718 -7.88 21.16 19.57
C VAL A 718 -9.34 21.17 19.99
N LYS A 719 -10.28 21.20 19.04
CA LYS A 719 -11.72 21.23 19.33
C LYS A 719 -12.19 19.92 19.98
N THR A 720 -11.74 18.79 19.47
CA THR A 720 -12.06 17.46 19.99
C THR A 720 -11.44 17.25 21.37
N LEU A 721 -10.17 17.61 21.54
CA LEU A 721 -9.45 17.55 22.81
C LEU A 721 -10.09 18.46 23.87
N SER A 722 -10.59 19.64 23.48
CA SER A 722 -11.32 20.53 24.38
C SER A 722 -12.62 19.91 24.91
N GLY A 723 -13.29 19.08 24.10
CA GLY A 723 -14.45 18.29 24.53
C GLY A 723 -14.05 17.22 25.54
N PHE A 724 -12.95 16.49 25.27
CA PHE A 724 -12.38 15.50 26.18
C PHE A 724 -11.93 16.10 27.52
N PHE A 725 -11.26 17.26 27.52
CA PHE A 725 -10.82 17.93 28.75
C PHE A 725 -11.97 18.36 29.67
N ARG A 726 -13.19 18.46 29.13
CA ARG A 726 -14.41 18.79 29.89
C ARG A 726 -15.22 17.56 30.29
N HIS A 727 -14.73 16.36 29.98
CA HIS A 727 -15.41 15.11 30.34
C HIS A 727 -15.49 14.94 31.86
N ARG A 728 -16.59 14.35 32.34
CA ARG A 728 -16.86 14.18 33.79
C ARG A 728 -15.77 13.37 34.51
N ASP A 729 -15.15 12.45 33.78
CA ASP A 729 -14.15 11.53 34.34
C ASP A 729 -12.76 12.16 34.43
N VAL A 730 -12.55 13.33 33.82
CA VAL A 730 -11.32 14.10 33.93
C VAL A 730 -11.35 14.90 35.24
N ALA A 731 -10.47 14.54 36.16
CA ALA A 731 -10.30 15.26 37.43
C ALA A 731 -9.46 16.54 37.24
N GLY A 732 -8.53 16.56 36.28
CA GLY A 732 -7.75 17.75 35.95
C GLY A 732 -6.79 17.51 34.77
N VAL A 733 -6.46 18.60 34.08
CA VAL A 733 -5.53 18.61 32.95
C VAL A 733 -4.41 19.60 33.24
N TYR A 734 -3.16 19.20 32.99
CA TYR A 734 -1.97 19.97 33.33
C TYR A 734 -1.04 20.13 32.12
N GLU A 735 -0.27 21.22 32.11
CA GLU A 735 0.78 21.53 31.12
C GLU A 735 0.37 21.72 29.64
N THR A 736 -0.93 21.91 29.35
CA THR A 736 -1.40 22.19 27.98
C THR A 736 -0.88 23.50 27.40
N GLN A 737 -0.58 24.49 28.25
CA GLN A 737 -0.17 25.84 27.86
C GLN A 737 1.35 26.07 27.83
N VAL A 738 2.16 25.04 28.11
CA VAL A 738 3.62 25.18 28.11
C VAL A 738 4.13 25.37 26.67
N PRO A 739 4.81 26.48 26.32
CA PRO A 739 5.38 26.63 24.99
C PRO A 739 6.44 25.55 24.71
N LEU A 740 6.43 24.98 23.51
CA LEU A 740 7.34 23.88 23.15
C LEU A 740 8.81 24.28 23.24
N ILE A 741 9.14 25.54 22.93
CA ILE A 741 10.50 26.07 23.08
C ILE A 741 10.96 26.07 24.54
N VAL A 742 10.08 26.41 25.48
CA VAL A 742 10.41 26.40 26.93
C VAL A 742 10.67 24.97 27.38
N ARG A 743 9.87 24.00 26.90
CA ARG A 743 10.09 22.58 27.20
C ARG A 743 11.42 22.08 26.67
N ALA A 744 11.76 22.41 25.41
CA ALA A 744 13.05 22.08 24.84
C ALA A 744 14.23 22.66 25.64
N LEU A 745 14.10 23.90 26.12
CA LEU A 745 15.12 24.55 26.95
C LEU A 745 15.27 23.87 28.33
N LEU A 746 14.16 23.49 28.97
CA LEU A 746 14.15 22.84 30.27
C LEU A 746 14.76 21.43 30.23
N ASP A 747 14.49 20.66 29.16
CA ASP A 747 14.95 19.28 29.03
C ASP A 747 16.40 19.16 28.52
N LEU A 748 16.80 20.01 27.57
CA LEU A 748 18.13 19.94 26.93
C LEU A 748 19.19 20.76 27.69
N GLY A 749 18.82 21.93 28.20
CA GLY A 749 19.77 22.88 28.79
C GLY A 749 20.75 23.49 27.79
N CYS A 750 21.92 23.94 28.25
CA CYS A 750 22.98 24.53 27.43
C CYS A 750 23.92 23.49 26.78
N VAL A 751 24.04 22.30 27.38
CA VAL A 751 24.88 21.21 26.90
C VAL A 751 24.09 19.90 26.88
N CYS A 752 24.08 19.21 25.74
CA CYS A 752 23.39 17.93 25.58
C CYS A 752 24.24 16.88 24.84
N LYS A 753 23.86 15.61 24.98
CA LYS A 753 24.44 14.45 24.27
C LYS A 753 23.34 13.59 23.67
N VAL A 754 23.68 12.83 22.63
CA VAL A 754 22.78 11.83 22.05
C VAL A 754 22.63 10.65 23.02
N ALA A 755 21.40 10.32 23.38
CA ALA A 755 21.06 9.32 24.40
C ALA A 755 21.32 7.87 23.94
N ASN A 756 21.16 7.59 22.64
CA ASN A 756 21.30 6.26 22.04
C ASN A 756 22.45 6.27 21.01
N GLN A 757 23.55 5.57 21.32
CA GLN A 757 24.77 5.52 20.50
C GLN A 757 24.76 4.41 19.43
N THR A 758 23.62 3.79 19.14
CA THR A 758 23.52 2.69 18.16
C THR A 758 23.55 3.21 16.72
N ALA A 759 24.47 2.71 15.90
CA ALA A 759 24.76 3.15 14.51
C ALA A 759 23.57 3.16 13.52
N GLY A 760 22.51 2.35 13.76
CA GLY A 760 21.42 2.11 12.82
C GLY A 760 20.38 3.25 12.68
N PRO A 761 19.78 3.73 13.78
CA PRO A 761 18.85 4.88 13.78
C PRO A 761 19.49 6.21 13.37
N LEU A 762 20.81 6.35 13.53
CA LEU A 762 21.54 7.61 13.40
C LEU A 762 21.55 8.20 12.00
N ARG A 763 21.62 7.35 10.96
CA ARG A 763 21.52 7.82 9.56
C ARG A 763 20.13 8.37 9.25
N LYS A 764 19.08 7.74 9.80
CA LYS A 764 17.70 8.20 9.66
C LYS A 764 17.48 9.51 10.41
N ASN A 765 18.06 9.68 11.59
CA ASN A 765 17.91 10.89 12.40
C ASN A 765 18.68 12.09 11.83
N LEU A 766 19.82 11.87 11.15
CA LEU A 766 20.53 12.95 10.46
C LEU A 766 19.73 13.48 9.25
N GLU A 767 19.00 12.61 8.55
CA GLU A 767 18.16 12.98 7.40
C GLU A 767 16.75 13.49 7.80
N LYS A 768 16.14 12.93 8.85
CA LYS A 768 14.77 13.24 9.29
C LYS A 768 14.68 14.27 10.43
N GLY A 769 15.74 14.43 11.22
CA GLY A 769 15.75 15.24 12.45
C GLY A 769 15.83 14.39 13.72
N PHE A 770 16.17 15.03 14.84
CA PHE A 770 16.24 14.42 16.17
C PHE A 770 14.96 14.71 16.96
N SER A 771 14.40 13.71 17.63
CA SER A 771 13.35 13.94 18.64
C SER A 771 13.98 14.43 19.94
N ILE A 772 13.24 15.19 20.74
CA ILE A 772 13.67 15.60 22.09
C ILE A 772 14.08 14.39 22.97
N SER A 773 13.42 13.24 22.79
CA SER A 773 13.72 11.99 23.50
C SER A 773 15.07 11.36 23.14
N ASP A 774 15.62 11.72 21.97
CA ASP A 774 16.91 11.20 21.49
C ASP A 774 18.10 11.91 22.13
N LEU A 775 17.85 13.03 22.81
CA LEU A 775 18.87 13.88 23.42
C LEU A 775 18.71 13.88 24.94
N LYS A 776 19.83 13.93 25.65
CA LYS A 776 19.88 14.05 27.12
C LYS A 776 20.77 15.21 27.51
N SER A 777 20.32 16.00 28.48
CA SER A 777 21.14 17.06 29.08
C SER A 777 22.36 16.44 29.77
N ASP A 778 23.55 17.01 29.52
CA ASP A 778 24.75 16.67 30.25
C ASP A 778 24.98 17.70 31.36
N ARG A 779 24.70 17.30 32.60
CA ARG A 779 24.81 18.18 33.79
C ARG A 779 26.23 18.19 34.38
N GLN A 780 27.14 17.36 33.88
CA GLN A 780 28.54 17.32 34.33
C GLN A 780 29.38 18.22 33.44
N MET A 781 29.37 19.53 33.69
CA MET A 781 30.24 20.47 32.98
C MET A 781 31.69 20.30 33.44
N ALA A 782 32.49 19.57 32.66
CA ALA A 782 33.95 19.50 32.86
C ALA A 782 34.67 20.75 32.32
N ASN A 783 34.07 21.47 31.35
CA ASN A 783 34.64 22.64 30.66
C ASN A 783 33.70 23.85 30.76
N SER A 784 34.22 25.06 30.60
CA SER A 784 33.42 26.28 30.46
C SER A 784 32.63 26.27 29.14
N TYR A 785 31.34 26.61 29.19
CA TYR A 785 30.48 26.66 28.01
C TYR A 785 31.03 27.64 26.97
N LEU A 786 31.20 27.17 25.73
CA LEU A 786 31.73 27.95 24.59
C LEU A 786 33.11 28.57 24.83
N ASP A 787 33.89 28.09 25.79
CA ASP A 787 35.20 28.66 26.14
C ASP A 787 35.11 30.17 26.46
N GLY A 788 34.10 30.56 27.26
CA GLY A 788 33.85 31.96 27.63
C GLY A 788 33.43 32.86 26.47
N GLY A 789 33.00 32.29 25.34
CA GLY A 789 32.59 33.03 24.13
C GLY A 789 33.72 33.28 23.12
N ARG A 790 34.98 32.90 23.44
CA ARG A 790 36.16 33.08 22.58
C ARG A 790 36.22 32.11 21.39
N SER A 791 35.52 30.98 21.52
CA SER A 791 35.43 29.95 20.47
C SER A 791 34.61 30.39 19.24
N ILE A 792 33.88 31.51 19.36
CA ILE A 792 32.95 32.05 18.36
C ILE A 792 33.45 33.39 17.81
N ARG A 793 33.00 33.77 16.62
CA ARG A 793 33.20 35.08 16.00
C ARG A 793 31.88 35.85 15.97
N TYR A 794 31.94 37.17 16.00
CA TYR A 794 30.75 38.00 16.13
C TYR A 794 30.58 38.87 14.89
N LEU A 795 29.39 38.82 14.30
CA LEU A 795 28.92 39.80 13.33
C LEU A 795 27.94 40.72 14.03
N TYR A 796 28.15 42.02 13.93
CA TYR A 796 27.26 43.01 14.54
C TYR A 796 26.48 43.74 13.45
N LEU A 797 25.17 43.46 13.38
CA LEU A 797 24.22 44.12 12.51
C LEU A 797 23.50 45.22 13.28
N TYR A 798 23.84 46.47 12.99
CA TYR A 798 23.17 47.65 13.50
C TYR A 798 22.16 48.17 12.47
N HIS A 799 20.94 48.45 12.91
CA HIS A 799 19.93 49.11 12.11
C HIS A 799 19.19 50.16 12.94
N THR A 800 19.24 51.39 12.46
CA THR A 800 18.44 52.49 12.99
C THR A 800 17.62 53.11 11.86
N ASN A 801 16.42 53.57 12.19
CA ASN A 801 15.52 54.22 11.27
C ASN A 801 14.82 55.42 11.91
N SER A 802 14.66 56.48 11.14
CA SER A 802 13.90 57.68 11.50
C SER A 802 13.14 58.15 10.26
N GLU A 803 11.83 57.94 10.22
CA GLU A 803 10.98 58.20 9.06
C GLU A 803 11.48 57.47 7.79
N ASP A 804 11.81 58.19 6.71
CA ASP A 804 12.34 57.64 5.45
C ASP A 804 13.86 57.42 5.46
N ARG A 805 14.56 57.76 6.56
CA ARG A 805 16.01 57.66 6.69
C ARG A 805 16.40 56.39 7.43
N HIS A 806 17.27 55.58 6.84
CA HIS A 806 17.79 54.35 7.47
C HIS A 806 19.32 54.34 7.45
N LEU A 807 19.90 53.74 8.49
CA LEU A 807 21.32 53.42 8.53
C LEU A 807 21.45 51.96 8.92
N PHE A 808 22.04 51.16 8.03
CA PHE A 808 22.46 49.80 8.29
C PHE A 808 23.97 49.75 8.43
N ALA A 809 24.48 48.94 9.34
CA ALA A 809 25.90 48.62 9.40
C ALA A 809 26.14 47.18 9.81
N VAL A 810 27.08 46.53 9.13
CA VAL A 810 27.56 45.18 9.47
C VAL A 810 29.03 45.28 9.81
N PHE A 811 29.37 44.98 11.07
CA PHE A 811 30.75 44.90 11.53
C PHE A 811 31.15 43.44 11.67
N SER A 812 32.35 43.11 11.19
CA SER A 812 32.94 41.78 11.37
C SER A 812 34.13 41.85 12.30
N THR A 813 34.08 41.10 13.40
CA THR A 813 35.23 40.94 14.30
C THR A 813 36.30 40.01 13.73
N ALA A 814 35.99 39.25 12.67
CA ALA A 814 36.92 38.32 12.04
C ALA A 814 37.71 38.94 10.87
N THR A 815 37.05 39.73 10.02
CA THR A 815 37.64 40.22 8.75
C THR A 815 38.15 41.66 8.84
N ARG A 816 37.96 42.36 9.97
CA ARG A 816 38.31 43.78 10.17
C ARG A 816 37.65 44.72 9.14
N ARG A 817 36.52 44.31 8.58
CA ARG A 817 35.74 45.07 7.59
C ARG A 817 34.39 45.44 8.17
N ALA A 818 33.94 46.64 7.84
CA ALA A 818 32.60 47.12 8.15
C ALA A 818 31.93 47.67 6.89
N THR A 819 30.70 47.25 6.65
CA THR A 819 29.87 47.75 5.55
C THR A 819 28.74 48.59 6.13
N VAL A 820 28.68 49.85 5.72
CA VAL A 820 27.69 50.84 6.17
C VAL A 820 26.83 51.25 4.99
N VAL A 821 25.52 51.15 5.13
CA VAL A 821 24.56 51.50 4.09
C VAL A 821 23.64 52.60 4.61
N VAL A 822 23.74 53.77 3.99
CA VAL A 822 22.92 54.95 4.28
C VAL A 822 21.77 55.00 3.28
N VAL A 823 20.55 54.98 3.78
CA VAL A 823 19.33 55.16 2.98
C VAL A 823 18.78 56.55 3.23
N ASP A 824 18.81 57.39 2.21
CA ASP A 824 18.28 58.76 2.24
C ASP A 824 17.66 59.10 0.87
N ARG A 825 16.43 59.64 0.87
CA ARG A 825 15.74 60.08 -0.35
C ARG A 825 16.23 61.46 -0.80
N GLY A 826 16.79 62.26 0.10
CA GLY A 826 17.33 63.58 -0.20
C GLY A 826 18.66 63.49 -0.95
N ARG A 827 18.91 64.43 -1.89
CA ARG A 827 20.22 64.61 -2.56
C ARG A 827 21.32 65.18 -1.63
N ASN A 828 21.21 64.96 -0.32
CA ASN A 828 22.29 65.25 0.63
C ASN A 828 23.29 64.09 0.62
N ALA A 829 23.90 63.86 -0.55
CA ALA A 829 24.97 62.88 -0.68
C ALA A 829 26.20 63.43 0.05
N GLU A 830 26.78 62.62 0.94
CA GLU A 830 28.10 62.82 1.56
C GLU A 830 28.20 63.78 2.77
N GLN A 831 27.34 63.60 3.78
CA GLN A 831 27.60 64.12 5.14
C GLN A 831 28.25 63.06 6.06
N MET A 832 28.68 61.92 5.51
CA MET A 832 29.30 60.86 6.29
C MET A 832 30.71 61.27 6.74
N PRO A 833 30.99 61.26 8.06
CA PRO A 833 32.32 61.56 8.57
C PRO A 833 33.31 60.42 8.27
N ASN A 834 34.62 60.68 8.39
CA ASN A 834 35.64 59.64 8.30
C ASN A 834 35.47 58.64 9.46
N LEU A 835 34.83 57.50 9.16
CA LEU A 835 34.50 56.46 10.13
C LEU A 835 35.74 55.81 10.75
N GLY A 836 36.84 55.69 10.01
CA GLY A 836 38.10 55.16 10.53
C GLY A 836 38.70 56.06 11.61
N ALA A 837 38.76 57.37 11.36
CA ALA A 837 39.22 58.34 12.35
C ALA A 837 38.28 58.42 13.57
N MET A 838 36.96 58.33 13.35
CA MET A 838 35.99 58.31 14.45
C MET A 838 36.09 57.05 15.31
N TYR A 839 36.36 55.89 14.70
CA TYR A 839 36.57 54.64 15.41
C TYR A 839 37.83 54.72 16.28
N ALA A 840 38.97 55.13 15.70
CA ALA A 840 40.24 55.28 16.42
C ALA A 840 40.13 56.27 17.60
N ASN A 841 39.50 57.44 17.38
CA ASN A 841 39.29 58.43 18.44
C ASN A 841 38.40 57.88 19.57
N ARG A 842 37.31 57.17 19.24
CA ARG A 842 36.40 56.59 20.24
C ARG A 842 37.02 55.41 20.98
N GLN A 843 37.85 54.60 20.33
CA GLN A 843 38.58 53.51 20.97
C GLN A 843 39.60 54.05 21.98
N GLY A 844 40.29 55.15 21.65
CA GLY A 844 41.20 55.86 22.56
C GLY A 844 40.50 56.58 23.73
N GLU A 845 39.26 57.03 23.55
CA GLU A 845 38.41 57.61 24.63
C GLU A 845 37.73 56.53 25.51
N SER A 846 37.67 55.28 25.05
CA SER A 846 36.94 54.18 25.73
C SER A 846 37.77 53.15 26.53
N PRO A 847 39.03 53.38 26.99
CA PRO A 847 39.70 52.44 27.90
C PRO A 847 39.06 52.38 29.30
N GLY A 848 37.99 53.14 29.55
CA GLY A 848 37.24 53.19 30.81
C GLY A 848 36.00 52.29 30.91
N LEU A 849 35.72 51.39 29.95
CA LEU A 849 34.68 50.37 30.12
C LEU A 849 35.20 49.07 30.76
N THR A 850 36.51 48.83 30.67
CA THR A 850 37.22 47.73 31.36
C THR A 850 37.29 47.92 32.88
N SER A 851 37.04 49.12 33.40
CA SER A 851 37.04 49.43 34.84
C SER A 851 35.68 49.28 35.54
N GLN A 852 34.61 48.97 34.80
CA GLN A 852 33.28 48.63 35.36
C GLN A 852 33.00 47.12 35.39
N LEU A 853 33.94 46.31 34.91
CA LEU A 853 33.87 44.85 34.96
C LEU A 853 34.44 44.34 36.29
N ASP A 854 33.84 43.28 36.84
CA ASP A 854 34.37 42.60 38.03
C ASP A 854 35.86 42.25 37.83
N PRO A 855 36.72 42.36 38.86
CA PRO A 855 38.14 42.02 38.74
C PRO A 855 38.30 40.53 38.36
N GLY A 856 38.52 40.25 37.06
CA GLY A 856 38.63 38.90 36.51
C GLY A 856 37.68 38.56 35.35
N ALA A 857 36.81 39.47 34.90
CA ALA A 857 35.99 39.22 33.72
C ALA A 857 36.81 39.36 32.42
N GLU A 858 36.98 38.25 31.71
CA GLU A 858 37.62 38.20 30.40
C GLU A 858 36.64 38.62 29.28
N LEU A 859 37.09 39.43 28.31
CA LEU A 859 36.29 39.85 27.16
C LEU A 859 36.00 38.68 26.21
N ALA A 860 34.80 38.67 25.59
CA ALA A 860 34.38 37.62 24.66
C ALA A 860 35.15 37.68 23.32
N PHE A 861 35.56 38.87 22.90
CA PHE A 861 36.44 39.11 21.76
C PHE A 861 37.20 40.43 21.90
N GLU A 862 38.33 40.55 21.20
CA GLU A 862 39.13 41.78 21.16
C GLU A 862 38.70 42.68 19.98
N TYR A 863 38.66 43.99 20.22
CA TYR A 863 38.36 44.96 19.18
C TYR A 863 39.57 45.18 18.26
N PRO A 864 39.42 45.12 16.93
CA PRO A 864 40.51 45.44 16.00
C PRO A 864 41.01 46.87 16.19
N GLU A 865 42.32 47.12 16.07
CA GLU A 865 42.89 48.47 16.12
C GLU A 865 42.44 49.34 14.93
N ASN A 866 42.28 48.72 13.75
CA ASN A 866 41.83 49.39 12.53
C ASN A 866 40.74 48.58 11.83
N ILE A 867 39.71 49.26 11.31
CA ILE A 867 38.60 48.68 10.56
C ILE A 867 38.47 49.39 9.20
N GLU A 868 38.41 48.61 8.12
CA GLU A 868 38.13 49.12 6.78
C GLU A 868 36.62 49.34 6.60
N PHE A 869 36.21 50.60 6.39
CA PHE A 869 34.81 50.97 6.18
C PHE A 869 34.47 51.08 4.69
N THR A 870 33.41 50.39 4.27
CA THR A 870 32.80 50.51 2.94
C THR A 870 31.44 51.17 3.10
N VAL A 871 31.23 52.35 2.49
CA VAL A 871 30.00 53.13 2.64
C VAL A 871 29.21 53.13 1.33
N HIS A 872 27.93 52.77 1.39
CA HIS A 872 27.00 52.79 0.26
C HIS A 872 25.85 53.76 0.52
N HIS A 873 25.54 54.62 -0.44
CA HIS A 873 24.39 55.52 -0.40
C HIS A 873 23.30 55.04 -1.34
N VAL A 874 22.07 54.93 -0.83
CA VAL A 874 20.95 54.30 -1.54
C VAL A 874 19.66 55.10 -1.31
N ALA A 875 18.80 55.22 -2.33
CA ALA A 875 17.56 56.00 -2.20
C ALA A 875 16.39 55.20 -1.60
N ARG A 876 16.43 53.86 -1.69
CA ARG A 876 15.34 52.97 -1.28
C ARG A 876 15.83 51.92 -0.28
N GLU A 877 14.98 51.64 0.69
CA GLU A 877 15.25 50.66 1.74
C GLU A 877 15.52 49.25 1.19
N ASN A 878 14.75 48.80 0.20
CA ASN A 878 14.89 47.46 -0.40
C ASN A 878 16.26 47.24 -1.04
N GLU A 879 16.83 48.28 -1.64
CA GLU A 879 18.18 48.21 -2.22
C GLU A 879 19.24 48.17 -1.11
N GLY A 880 19.03 48.93 -0.03
CA GLY A 880 19.91 48.90 1.14
C GLY A 880 19.91 47.53 1.84
N ALA A 881 18.73 46.93 2.03
CA ALA A 881 18.60 45.58 2.58
C ALA A 881 19.29 44.52 1.70
N ARG A 882 19.23 44.63 0.36
CA ARG A 882 19.94 43.72 -0.55
C ARG A 882 21.46 43.83 -0.44
N LEU A 883 21.99 45.03 -0.21
CA LEU A 883 23.45 45.22 -0.01
C LEU A 883 23.92 44.61 1.30
N VAL A 884 23.13 44.76 2.37
CA VAL A 884 23.40 44.11 3.66
C VAL A 884 23.31 42.59 3.53
N ASP A 885 22.30 42.08 2.83
CA ASP A 885 22.13 40.65 2.58
C ASP A 885 23.30 40.07 1.74
N ARG A 886 23.78 40.82 0.74
CA ARG A 886 24.99 40.48 -0.01
C ARG A 886 26.22 40.45 0.89
N ALA A 887 26.43 41.45 1.75
CA ALA A 887 27.57 41.46 2.67
C ALA A 887 27.57 40.25 3.63
N LEU A 888 26.39 39.82 4.09
CA LEU A 888 26.24 38.60 4.90
C LEU A 888 26.52 37.33 4.08
N SER A 889 26.02 37.27 2.83
CA SER A 889 26.28 36.15 1.91
C SER A 889 27.77 36.03 1.56
N ASP A 890 28.44 37.15 1.32
CA ASP A 890 29.86 37.21 0.98
C ASP A 890 30.68 36.68 2.18
N TYR A 891 30.39 37.15 3.39
CA TYR A 891 31.02 36.64 4.61
C TYR A 891 30.83 35.13 4.80
N GLN A 892 29.62 34.62 4.53
CA GLN A 892 29.34 33.19 4.68
C GLN A 892 30.13 32.32 3.68
N SER A 893 30.34 32.82 2.46
CA SER A 893 31.06 32.12 1.40
C SER A 893 32.55 31.93 1.71
N GLU A 894 33.12 32.79 2.56
CA GLU A 894 34.53 32.75 2.97
C GLU A 894 34.84 31.67 4.03
N HIS A 895 33.87 30.85 4.44
CA HIS A 895 34.03 29.69 5.34
C HIS A 895 34.77 29.98 6.67
N HIS A 896 34.27 30.95 7.42
CA HIS A 896 34.81 31.33 8.73
C HIS A 896 34.43 30.37 9.87
N ARG A 897 35.10 30.54 11.02
CA ARG A 897 34.81 29.86 12.31
C ARG A 897 33.34 30.08 12.74
N PRO A 898 32.81 29.31 13.73
CA PRO A 898 31.45 29.49 14.26
C PRO A 898 31.17 30.97 14.49
N THR A 899 30.13 31.50 13.85
CA THR A 899 29.83 32.93 13.87
C THR A 899 28.44 33.17 14.42
N LEU A 900 28.31 34.15 15.32
CA LEU A 900 27.08 34.61 15.94
C LEU A 900 26.73 36.00 15.44
N LEU A 901 25.47 36.20 15.02
CA LEU A 901 24.97 37.48 14.54
C LEU A 901 24.28 38.24 15.67
N VAL A 902 24.88 39.34 16.12
CA VAL A 902 24.26 40.26 17.08
C VAL A 902 23.44 41.29 16.31
N VAL A 903 22.13 41.23 16.47
CA VAL A 903 21.16 42.11 15.82
C VAL A 903 20.75 43.22 16.78
N HIS A 904 21.14 44.44 16.46
CA HIS A 904 20.72 45.65 17.18
C HIS A 904 19.82 46.48 16.26
N SER A 905 18.51 46.29 16.38
CA SER A 905 17.51 46.90 15.51
C SER A 905 16.18 47.12 16.25
N GLN A 906 15.45 48.16 15.87
CA GLN A 906 14.05 48.32 16.32
C GLN A 906 13.08 47.36 15.61
N ARG A 907 13.46 46.84 14.44
CA ARG A 907 12.60 45.91 13.71
C ARG A 907 12.65 44.53 14.35
N SER A 908 11.50 43.86 14.33
CA SER A 908 11.45 42.46 14.72
C SER A 908 12.35 41.64 13.79
N VAL A 909 12.98 40.61 14.36
CA VAL A 909 13.87 39.74 13.60
C VAL A 909 13.15 39.01 12.47
N ARG A 910 11.89 38.60 12.68
CA ARG A 910 11.05 38.03 11.63
C ARG A 910 10.86 39.02 10.46
N GLY A 911 10.74 40.32 10.75
CA GLY A 911 10.71 41.37 9.75
C GLY A 911 12.03 41.50 8.97
N LEU A 912 13.16 41.44 9.67
CA LEU A 912 14.50 41.50 9.04
C LEU A 912 14.77 40.29 8.15
N ILE A 913 14.39 39.08 8.57
CA ILE A 913 14.55 37.83 7.79
C ILE A 913 13.75 37.88 6.48
N ARG A 914 12.56 38.52 6.50
CA ARG A 914 11.76 38.72 5.28
C ARG A 914 12.45 39.62 4.26
N SER A 915 13.19 40.64 4.72
CA SER A 915 13.96 41.55 3.86
C SER A 915 15.35 41.05 3.49
N MET A 916 15.98 40.27 4.38
CA MET A 916 17.38 39.81 4.29
C MET A 916 17.42 38.34 4.70
N ARG A 917 17.53 37.43 3.72
CA ARG A 917 17.40 35.98 3.96
C ARG A 917 18.56 35.42 4.78
N HIS A 918 19.77 35.92 4.56
CA HIS A 918 20.97 35.38 5.19
C HIS A 918 21.03 35.68 6.70
N VAL A 919 20.24 36.63 7.21
CA VAL A 919 20.04 36.84 8.66
C VAL A 919 19.51 35.57 9.35
N GLY A 920 18.71 34.75 8.64
CA GLY A 920 18.19 33.48 9.15
C GLY A 920 19.17 32.29 9.07
N GLU A 921 20.35 32.50 8.48
CA GLU A 921 21.39 31.48 8.31
C GLU A 921 22.48 31.54 9.40
N PHE A 922 22.40 32.51 10.31
CA PHE A 922 23.27 32.61 11.47
C PHE A 922 22.47 32.43 12.78
N PRO A 923 23.05 31.81 13.82
CA PRO A 923 22.54 31.93 15.17
C PRO A 923 22.65 33.40 15.61
N ARG A 924 21.70 33.87 16.40
CA ARG A 924 21.53 35.30 16.66
C ARG A 924 21.22 35.67 18.10
N ILE A 925 21.73 36.82 18.52
CA ILE A 925 21.38 37.49 19.77
C ILE A 925 20.78 38.85 19.43
N CYS A 926 19.67 39.21 20.08
CA CYS A 926 19.00 40.49 19.83
C CYS A 926 19.30 41.47 20.95
N MET A 927 19.89 42.61 20.61
CA MET A 927 20.05 43.73 21.54
C MET A 927 18.85 44.68 21.44
N PRO A 928 18.21 45.06 22.56
CA PRO A 928 17.05 45.94 22.53
C PRO A 928 17.45 47.35 22.11
N SER A 929 16.88 47.84 21.01
CA SER A 929 17.02 49.23 20.56
C SER A 929 15.91 50.10 21.19
N ARG A 930 16.26 51.18 21.91
CA ARG A 930 15.26 52.09 22.49
C ARG A 930 14.83 53.14 21.48
N LYS A 931 13.57 53.59 21.55
CA LYS A 931 13.02 54.63 20.64
C LYS A 931 13.83 55.94 20.65
N ARG A 932 14.35 56.34 21.81
CA ARG A 932 15.20 57.54 21.98
C ARG A 932 16.53 57.46 21.21
N ASP A 933 17.03 56.25 20.97
CA ASP A 933 18.33 56.03 20.33
C ASP A 933 18.22 56.25 18.80
N ASN A 934 16.99 56.30 18.28
CA ASN A 934 16.67 56.52 16.88
C ASN A 934 16.18 57.95 16.56
N SER A 935 16.15 58.86 17.54
CA SER A 935 15.86 60.28 17.27
C SER A 935 17.14 60.98 16.81
N PHE A 936 17.17 61.46 15.57
CA PHE A 936 18.27 62.22 14.98
C PHE A 936 17.78 63.61 14.55
N PRO A 937 18.64 64.65 14.63
CA PRO A 937 18.32 65.96 14.07
C PRO A 937 18.00 65.87 12.56
N ALA A 938 17.30 66.86 12.01
CA ALA A 938 16.97 66.88 10.57
C ALA A 938 18.23 67.13 9.71
N LEU A 939 19.13 68.00 10.20
CA LEU A 939 20.43 68.33 9.60
C LEU A 939 21.55 67.53 10.30
N ASP A 940 22.59 67.12 9.55
CA ASP A 940 23.78 66.39 10.05
C ASP A 940 23.45 65.07 10.81
N TRP A 941 22.35 64.43 10.41
CA TRP A 941 21.85 63.22 11.08
C TRP A 941 22.79 62.02 10.90
N GLN A 942 23.50 61.95 9.76
CA GLN A 942 24.43 60.89 9.40
C GLN A 942 25.62 60.83 10.39
N ARG A 943 26.17 61.98 10.77
CA ARG A 943 27.27 62.07 11.74
C ARG A 943 26.84 61.60 13.14
N HIS A 944 25.66 61.99 13.59
CA HIS A 944 25.13 61.56 14.89
C HIS A 944 24.82 60.05 14.90
N ALA A 945 24.25 59.53 13.82
CA ALA A 945 23.97 58.11 13.64
C ALA A 945 25.25 57.27 13.58
N ALA A 946 26.29 57.73 12.85
CA ALA A 946 27.60 57.10 12.80
C ALA A 946 28.30 57.08 14.17
N ARG A 947 28.23 58.18 14.93
CA ARG A 947 28.80 58.25 16.29
C ARG A 947 28.14 57.26 17.25
N ARG A 948 26.81 57.13 17.18
CA ARG A 948 26.05 56.15 17.98
C ARG A 948 26.34 54.72 17.56
N MET A 949 26.37 54.44 16.26
CA MET A 949 26.71 53.13 15.70
C MET A 949 28.04 52.61 16.25
N ILE A 950 29.11 53.42 16.16
CA ILE A 950 30.44 53.07 16.67
C ILE A 950 30.42 52.89 18.19
N SER A 951 29.75 53.79 18.92
CA SER A 951 29.63 53.70 20.38
C SER A 951 28.93 52.41 20.83
N HIS A 952 27.90 51.95 20.12
CA HIS A 952 27.21 50.71 20.45
C HIS A 952 28.04 49.47 20.09
N PHE A 953 28.81 49.53 19.00
CA PHE A 953 29.74 48.45 18.66
C PHE A 953 30.84 48.28 19.71
N LEU A 954 31.38 49.36 20.27
CA LEU A 954 32.40 49.34 21.33
C LEU A 954 31.88 48.90 22.72
N ASN A 955 30.56 48.76 22.89
CA ASN A 955 29.92 48.26 24.12
C ASN A 955 29.45 46.80 23.99
N LEU A 956 29.94 46.08 22.99
CA LEU A 956 29.49 44.74 22.61
C LEU A 956 30.28 43.59 23.27
N ALA A 957 31.56 43.81 23.59
CA ALA A 957 32.52 42.77 23.97
C ALA A 957 32.40 42.24 25.40
#